data_AF-A0A3N9UYG5-F1
#
_entry.id   AF-A0A3N9UYG5-F1
#
_cell.length_a   1.000
_cell.length_b   1.000
_cell.length_c   1.000
_cell.angle_alpha   90.00
_cell.angle_beta   90.00
_cell.angle_gamma   90.00
#
_symmetry.space_group_name_H-M   'P 1'
#
loop_
_entity.id
_entity.type
_entity.pdbx_description
1 polymer ?
#
loop_
_entity_poly.entity_id
_entity_poly.type
_entity_poly.pdbx_seq_one_letter_code
_entity_poly.pdbx_strand_id
1 'polypeptide(L)'
;MSFVIDPPLLFLSGLVIYFLGQKLEWNRHAKIVVGIAILLTFIAYSALLYADIFRCVFPFFSGMSGSDFMLHTNITGISKADVPSIIVVILFILYPFWIFFGYASALLLSKRRRVSKEKFTYSDVKSKSRSAARPAAYAVARDPDAKKCVRSALDGIGGIGKYVKKGDKVLIKVNICGGVPEIKGTFTSTEVVEELVEELLALEAEITIADADMVWTKFWQAAADSGWKKWAAEKKVKLQNLSESSIAWFDFGKDSAIGLERISRDAIEADVIISVPVMKTHLLTGITIGMKNMYGTIPEIDKARFHRKKIEDVIYEINLAFTPTLTIIDGTIGGEAIGPLSCAPLNYQTVIASNNVVTADAVACQMMGYDPMEIVHLKKAHERGLGDASVKFNLNSLPYKNPSDKDGNWNRPPAEVKDFYEWAIELLLTIPGWETLFNIGADFILYDLARLPVFRYFTPGLLQLLNDAVYLNIKDFRDTEEDRARRKANLIIVTLISIACIAGFVKDGYFWHSNLLFDFSFLAAIIVAVIAAVRMKTRDLCGLLLSSALLSAVVEHTNTSAGLLTYTGSDGISPYIVTGWMIFMLVILQFADLLAKWLKPIGIFAKLQSWNSLPFALVAVLFALFMAWEGYWAFAEMNVIIMYALMAALGFIYSRKHSIEWNMSLLATSVVVGGVMELLGSLAGFWTYHFSEPLTVSIVLSWALNTWAVHGLTYLMRIDLGSHKDRYLYRSLGDGIQKGDVPWFGKRHSHH
;
A
#
# COMPACT_ATOMS: atom_id res chain seq x y z
N MET A 1 3.76 29.95 -22.67
CA MET A 1 3.51 30.90 -21.58
C MET A 1 2.96 30.18 -20.38
N SER A 2 1.91 29.37 -20.52
CA SER A 2 1.37 28.58 -19.40
C SER A 2 2.43 27.71 -18.70
N PHE A 3 3.26 26.96 -19.44
CA PHE A 3 4.31 26.12 -18.83
C PHE A 3 5.41 26.88 -18.08
N VAL A 4 5.48 28.21 -18.22
CA VAL A 4 6.39 29.08 -17.47
C VAL A 4 5.67 29.84 -16.35
N ILE A 5 4.39 30.20 -16.55
CA ILE A 5 3.57 30.97 -15.61
C ILE A 5 2.91 30.09 -14.54
N ASP A 6 2.45 28.90 -14.94
CA ASP A 6 1.71 28.00 -14.06
C ASP A 6 2.57 27.48 -12.90
N PRO A 7 3.86 27.09 -13.09
CA PRO A 7 4.67 26.63 -11.97
C PRO A 7 4.83 27.67 -10.84
N PRO A 8 5.21 28.94 -11.10
CA PRO A 8 5.22 29.97 -10.06
C PRO A 8 3.85 30.22 -9.41
N LEU A 9 2.76 30.23 -10.19
CA LEU A 9 1.41 30.48 -9.66
C LEU A 9 0.90 29.33 -8.78
N LEU A 10 1.16 28.08 -9.19
CA LEU A 10 0.85 26.90 -8.40
C LEU A 10 1.68 26.89 -7.11
N PHE A 11 2.97 27.24 -7.17
CA PHE A 11 3.79 27.43 -5.98
C PHE A 11 3.22 28.49 -5.03
N LEU A 12 2.84 29.67 -5.54
CA LEU A 12 2.19 30.71 -4.74
C LEU A 12 0.87 30.24 -4.13
N SER A 13 0.08 29.48 -4.88
CA SER A 13 -1.17 28.88 -4.39
C SER A 13 -0.91 27.92 -3.23
N GLY A 14 0.15 27.12 -3.30
CA GLY A 14 0.61 26.28 -2.20
C GLY A 14 0.92 27.07 -0.93
N LEU A 15 1.62 28.21 -1.05
CA LEU A 15 1.87 29.12 0.06
C LEU A 15 0.57 29.69 0.65
N VAL A 16 -0.36 30.13 -0.21
CA VAL A 16 -1.64 30.70 0.20
C VAL A 16 -2.48 29.66 0.95
N ILE A 17 -2.59 28.44 0.42
CA ILE A 17 -3.31 27.34 1.08
C ILE A 17 -2.77 27.09 2.48
N TYR A 18 -1.44 27.16 2.67
CA TYR A 18 -0.83 26.99 3.98
C TYR A 18 -1.25 28.09 4.96
N PHE A 19 -0.95 29.36 4.64
CA PHE A 19 -1.17 30.48 5.57
C PHE A 19 -2.65 30.78 5.79
N LEU A 20 -3.45 30.77 4.72
CA LEU A 20 -4.88 30.99 4.81
C LEU A 20 -5.56 29.83 5.56
N GLY A 21 -5.15 28.59 5.26
CA GLY A 21 -5.67 27.42 5.95
C GLY A 21 -5.26 27.32 7.42
N GLN A 22 -4.17 27.97 7.84
CA GLN A 22 -3.87 28.15 9.27
C GLN A 22 -4.76 29.22 9.89
N LYS A 23 -4.90 30.38 9.24
CA LYS A 23 -5.68 31.50 9.75
C LYS A 23 -7.17 31.18 9.90
N LEU A 24 -7.71 30.37 9.00
CA LEU A 24 -9.11 29.95 8.98
C LEU A 24 -9.35 28.59 9.64
N GLU A 25 -8.35 28.04 10.34
CA GLU A 25 -8.43 26.73 11.01
C GLU A 25 -8.91 25.60 10.09
N TRP A 26 -8.55 25.65 8.81
CA TRP A 26 -8.90 24.60 7.86
C TRP A 26 -8.26 23.28 8.29
N ASN A 27 -9.11 22.26 8.39
CA ASN A 27 -8.65 20.89 8.54
C ASN A 27 -7.87 20.45 7.28
N ARG A 28 -7.13 19.34 7.39
CA ARG A 28 -6.31 18.79 6.30
C ARG A 28 -7.13 18.56 5.02
N HIS A 29 -8.33 18.00 5.15
CA HIS A 29 -9.22 17.73 4.04
C HIS A 29 -9.59 19.00 3.27
N ALA A 30 -9.96 20.08 3.95
CA ALA A 30 -10.27 21.36 3.31
C ALA A 30 -9.06 21.90 2.53
N LYS A 31 -7.84 21.80 3.08
CA LYS A 31 -6.61 22.19 2.38
C LYS A 31 -6.36 21.35 1.13
N ILE A 32 -6.58 20.03 1.21
CA ILE A 32 -6.46 19.11 0.07
C ILE A 32 -7.52 19.41 -0.98
N VAL A 33 -8.79 19.56 -0.60
CA VAL A 33 -9.90 19.85 -1.51
C VAL A 33 -9.66 21.16 -2.25
N VAL A 34 -9.24 22.22 -1.54
CA VAL A 34 -8.89 23.50 -2.16
C VAL A 34 -7.68 23.35 -3.08
N GLY A 35 -6.64 22.62 -2.65
CA GLY A 35 -5.47 22.33 -3.48
C GLY A 35 -5.80 21.55 -4.76
N ILE A 36 -6.63 20.51 -4.65
CA ILE A 36 -7.13 19.72 -5.78
C ILE A 36 -8.00 20.59 -6.69
N ALA A 37 -8.90 21.41 -6.13
CA ALA A 37 -9.73 22.30 -6.94
C ALA A 37 -8.89 23.29 -7.76
N ILE A 38 -7.88 23.91 -7.14
CA ILE A 38 -6.92 24.79 -7.83
C ILE A 38 -6.17 23.98 -8.90
N LEU A 39 -5.58 22.85 -8.53
CA LEU A 39 -4.83 21.99 -9.45
C LEU A 39 -5.65 21.55 -10.66
N LEU A 40 -6.87 21.05 -10.43
CA LEU A 40 -7.78 20.63 -11.51
C LEU A 40 -8.18 21.81 -12.38
N THR A 41 -8.35 23.00 -11.82
CA THR A 41 -8.60 24.22 -12.62
C THR A 41 -7.43 24.52 -13.54
N PHE A 42 -6.20 24.47 -13.03
CA PHE A 42 -4.99 24.67 -13.83
C PHE A 42 -4.82 23.59 -14.91
N ILE A 43 -4.97 22.31 -14.56
CA ILE A 43 -4.84 21.20 -15.51
C ILE A 43 -5.94 21.28 -16.58
N ALA A 44 -7.20 21.45 -16.18
CA ALA A 44 -8.31 21.52 -17.13
C ALA A 44 -8.15 22.71 -18.07
N TYR A 45 -7.87 23.92 -17.54
CA TYR A 45 -7.73 25.10 -18.39
C TYR A 45 -6.50 25.02 -19.30
N SER A 46 -5.37 24.51 -18.79
CA SER A 46 -4.15 24.32 -19.59
C SER A 46 -4.32 23.23 -20.65
N ALA A 47 -5.03 22.15 -20.35
CA ALA A 47 -5.36 21.11 -21.32
C ALA A 47 -6.30 21.64 -22.42
N LEU A 48 -7.30 22.44 -22.05
CA LEU A 48 -8.22 23.07 -23.01
C LEU A 48 -7.50 24.12 -23.89
N LEU A 49 -6.55 24.87 -23.32
CA LEU A 49 -5.66 25.76 -24.08
C LEU A 49 -4.76 24.96 -25.03
N TYR A 50 -4.08 23.92 -24.54
CA TYR A 50 -3.23 23.07 -25.38
C TYR A 50 -4.01 22.36 -26.50
N ALA A 51 -5.25 21.97 -26.23
CA ALA A 51 -6.14 21.36 -27.22
C ALA A 51 -6.73 22.38 -28.21
N ASP A 52 -6.41 23.66 -28.09
CA ASP A 52 -6.93 24.75 -28.93
C ASP A 52 -8.46 24.89 -28.88
N ILE A 53 -9.10 24.44 -27.79
CA ILE A 53 -10.56 24.49 -27.61
C ILE A 53 -11.04 25.92 -27.32
N PHE A 54 -10.23 26.72 -26.62
CA PHE A 54 -10.50 28.12 -26.35
C PHE A 54 -9.49 29.04 -27.03
N ARG A 55 -9.94 30.20 -27.50
CA ARG A 55 -9.04 31.26 -27.99
C ARG A 55 -8.28 31.88 -26.81
N CYS A 56 -6.98 32.10 -26.98
CA CYS A 56 -6.17 32.86 -26.03
C CYS A 56 -6.53 34.35 -26.10
N VAL A 57 -7.16 34.88 -25.05
CA VAL A 57 -7.62 36.29 -24.97
C VAL A 57 -6.72 37.14 -24.06
N PHE A 58 -5.49 36.70 -23.76
CA PHE A 58 -4.58 37.47 -22.93
C PHE A 58 -4.21 38.80 -23.63
N PRO A 59 -4.26 39.96 -22.93
CA PRO A 59 -4.16 41.29 -23.54
C PRO A 59 -2.89 41.53 -24.39
N PHE A 60 -1.81 40.82 -24.06
CA PHE A 60 -0.50 40.96 -24.70
C PHE A 60 -0.18 39.85 -25.73
N PHE A 61 -1.06 38.85 -25.88
CA PHE A 61 -0.88 37.68 -26.75
C PHE A 61 -2.09 37.45 -27.66
N SER A 62 -2.76 38.53 -28.06
CA SER A 62 -3.93 38.49 -28.92
C SER A 62 -3.58 37.96 -30.30
N GLY A 63 -4.34 36.95 -30.76
CA GLY A 63 -4.17 36.34 -32.09
C GLY A 63 -3.41 35.02 -32.14
N MET A 64 -2.95 34.49 -31.00
CA MET A 64 -2.32 33.16 -30.92
C MET A 64 -3.35 32.04 -30.68
N SER A 65 -3.06 30.84 -31.20
CA SER A 65 -3.77 29.63 -30.76
C SER A 65 -3.43 29.31 -29.30
N GLY A 66 -4.24 28.48 -28.64
CA GLY A 66 -4.01 28.16 -27.22
C GLY A 66 -2.71 27.37 -27.04
N SER A 67 -2.40 26.47 -27.95
CA SER A 67 -1.16 25.68 -27.97
C SER A 67 0.07 26.53 -28.28
N ASP A 68 -0.03 27.51 -29.19
CA ASP A 68 1.07 28.45 -29.45
C ASP A 68 1.36 29.30 -28.23
N PHE A 69 0.30 29.74 -27.54
CA PHE A 69 0.44 30.46 -26.28
C PHE A 69 1.10 29.57 -25.23
N MET A 70 0.75 28.28 -25.14
CA MET A 70 1.34 27.33 -24.19
C MET A 70 2.84 27.12 -24.42
N LEU A 71 3.25 26.86 -25.67
CA LEU A 71 4.63 26.50 -26.05
C LEU A 71 5.55 27.68 -26.35
N HIS A 72 4.99 28.90 -26.38
CA HIS A 72 5.71 30.11 -26.75
C HIS A 72 6.25 30.09 -28.19
N THR A 73 5.52 29.54 -29.15
CA THR A 73 5.99 29.31 -30.53
C THR A 73 6.73 30.53 -31.13
N ASN A 74 6.26 31.75 -30.85
CA ASN A 74 6.87 32.99 -31.36
C ASN A 74 8.25 33.33 -30.75
N ILE A 75 8.56 32.79 -29.57
CA ILE A 75 9.81 33.06 -28.82
C ILE A 75 10.72 31.82 -28.87
N THR A 76 10.16 30.63 -28.69
CA THR A 76 10.93 29.38 -28.65
C THR A 76 11.13 28.78 -30.04
N GLY A 77 10.31 29.15 -31.02
CA GLY A 77 10.23 28.49 -32.33
C GLY A 77 9.60 27.10 -32.27
N ILE A 78 9.11 26.66 -31.10
CA ILE A 78 8.57 25.31 -30.86
C ILE A 78 7.06 25.36 -30.98
N SER A 79 6.51 24.67 -31.97
CA SER A 79 5.08 24.50 -32.19
C SER A 79 4.55 23.21 -31.54
N LYS A 80 3.22 23.07 -31.50
CA LYS A 80 2.55 21.86 -31.01
C LYS A 80 3.00 20.58 -31.73
N ALA A 81 3.35 20.69 -33.01
CA ALA A 81 3.82 19.55 -33.80
C ALA A 81 5.23 19.08 -33.41
N ASP A 82 6.02 19.93 -32.76
CA ASP A 82 7.42 19.65 -32.42
C ASP A 82 7.57 18.96 -31.05
N VAL A 83 6.48 18.87 -30.27
CA VAL A 83 6.50 18.36 -28.90
C VAL A 83 5.61 17.13 -28.78
N PRO A 84 6.19 15.94 -28.53
CA PRO A 84 5.41 14.76 -28.17
C PRO A 84 4.44 15.03 -27.03
N SER A 85 3.22 14.50 -27.14
CA SER A 85 2.22 14.63 -26.10
C SER A 85 2.73 14.13 -24.75
N ILE A 86 3.59 13.11 -24.73
CA ILE A 86 4.21 12.59 -23.49
C ILE A 86 5.02 13.64 -22.75
N ILE A 87 5.70 14.55 -23.45
CA ILE A 87 6.46 15.65 -22.82
C ILE A 87 5.49 16.66 -22.20
N VAL A 88 4.46 17.06 -22.93
CA VAL A 88 3.40 17.98 -22.45
C VAL A 88 2.74 17.41 -21.19
N VAL A 89 2.59 16.10 -21.17
CA VAL A 89 2.02 15.45 -20.00
C VAL A 89 3.00 15.38 -18.84
N ILE A 90 4.27 15.06 -19.08
CA ILE A 90 5.29 15.16 -18.02
C ILE A 90 5.22 16.55 -17.38
N LEU A 91 5.03 17.61 -18.17
CA LEU A 91 4.83 18.97 -17.65
C LEU A 91 3.56 19.11 -16.80
N PHE A 92 2.41 18.55 -17.19
CA PHE A 92 1.19 18.55 -16.36
C PHE A 92 1.33 17.69 -15.10
N ILE A 93 2.02 16.56 -15.17
CA ILE A 93 2.35 15.70 -14.01
C ILE A 93 3.19 16.47 -12.99
N LEU A 94 3.96 17.48 -13.43
CA LEU A 94 4.72 18.36 -12.53
C LEU A 94 3.86 19.41 -11.81
N TYR A 95 2.63 19.73 -12.27
CA TYR A 95 1.78 20.75 -11.65
C TYR A 95 1.45 20.46 -10.17
N PRO A 96 1.07 19.24 -9.78
CA PRO A 96 0.93 18.85 -8.38
C PRO A 96 2.21 19.10 -7.54
N PHE A 97 3.39 18.95 -8.14
CA PHE A 97 4.65 19.15 -7.43
C PHE A 97 4.89 20.62 -7.14
N TRP A 98 4.51 21.54 -8.04
CA TRP A 98 4.68 22.97 -7.80
C TRP A 98 3.80 23.49 -6.66
N ILE A 99 2.51 23.12 -6.64
CA ILE A 99 1.62 23.46 -5.53
C ILE A 99 2.06 22.80 -4.22
N PHE A 100 2.55 21.57 -4.29
CA PHE A 100 3.13 20.89 -3.15
C PHE A 100 4.40 21.59 -2.65
N PHE A 101 5.33 22.00 -3.53
CA PHE A 101 6.56 22.68 -3.16
C PHE A 101 6.28 24.04 -2.51
N GLY A 102 5.27 24.76 -2.99
CA GLY A 102 4.78 25.97 -2.34
C GLY A 102 4.35 25.70 -0.91
N TYR A 103 3.43 24.75 -0.74
CA TYR A 103 2.92 24.36 0.58
C TYR A 103 4.05 23.86 1.51
N ALA A 104 4.93 22.99 0.99
CA ALA A 104 6.06 22.43 1.73
C ALA A 104 7.07 23.50 2.13
N SER A 105 7.32 24.51 1.29
CA SER A 105 8.21 25.63 1.61
C SER A 105 7.65 26.47 2.77
N ALA A 106 6.36 26.80 2.76
CA ALA A 106 5.73 27.47 3.90
C ALA A 106 5.74 26.61 5.18
N LEU A 107 5.50 25.31 5.04
CA LEU A 107 5.57 24.35 6.14
C LEU A 107 6.99 24.28 6.73
N LEU A 108 8.03 24.26 5.91
CA LEU A 108 9.43 24.23 6.35
C LEU A 108 9.84 25.52 7.07
N LEU A 109 9.42 26.68 6.53
CA LEU A 109 9.72 27.98 7.13
C LEU A 109 9.03 28.18 8.48
N SER A 110 7.76 27.80 8.57
CA SER A 110 6.99 27.85 9.83
C SER A 110 7.43 26.79 10.85
N LYS A 111 8.02 25.68 10.39
CA LYS A 111 8.67 24.67 11.22
C LYS A 111 10.13 24.96 11.54
N ARG A 112 10.64 26.20 11.40
CA ARG A 112 11.92 26.58 12.03
C ARG A 112 11.82 26.43 13.55
N ARG A 113 12.00 25.19 14.01
CA ARG A 113 11.99 24.76 15.40
C ARG A 113 13.14 25.46 16.11
N ARG A 114 12.87 26.08 17.26
CA ARG A 114 13.91 26.45 18.22
C ARG A 114 14.44 25.15 18.84
N VAL A 115 15.34 24.48 18.14
CA VAL A 115 16.08 23.34 18.68
C VAL A 115 17.15 23.90 19.61
N SER A 116 17.14 23.48 20.87
CA SER A 116 18.21 23.85 21.80
C SER A 116 19.55 23.34 21.24
N LYS A 117 20.62 24.12 21.43
CA LYS A 117 21.99 23.66 21.11
C LYS A 117 22.49 22.62 22.12
N GLU A 118 21.78 22.44 23.23
CA GLU A 118 22.10 21.47 24.27
C GLU A 118 22.01 20.03 23.73
N LYS A 119 22.96 19.21 24.16
CA LYS A 119 23.03 17.78 23.86
C LYS A 119 22.88 17.00 25.17
N PHE A 120 21.95 16.07 25.18
CA PHE A 120 21.66 15.18 26.30
C PHE A 120 22.08 13.75 25.94
N THR A 121 22.23 12.92 26.97
CA THR A 121 22.62 11.52 26.89
C THR A 121 21.77 10.70 27.87
N TYR A 122 22.01 9.38 27.92
CA TYR A 122 21.34 8.48 28.87
C TYR A 122 21.43 8.91 30.35
N SER A 123 22.50 9.57 30.77
CA SER A 123 22.67 10.01 32.18
C SER A 123 21.75 11.17 32.56
N ASP A 124 21.26 11.92 31.57
CA ASP A 124 20.43 13.09 31.80
C ASP A 124 18.94 12.76 31.91
N VAL A 125 18.53 11.54 31.54
CA VAL A 125 17.15 11.08 31.61
C VAL A 125 16.78 10.77 33.05
N LYS A 126 15.96 11.63 33.67
CA LYS A 126 15.65 11.54 35.11
C LYS A 126 14.89 10.27 35.49
N SER A 127 13.94 9.85 34.65
CA SER A 127 13.11 8.66 34.89
C SER A 127 13.89 7.35 34.92
N LYS A 128 15.04 7.28 34.23
CA LYS A 128 15.83 6.05 34.08
C LYS A 128 16.37 5.51 35.41
N SER A 129 16.82 6.39 36.30
CA SER A 129 17.35 6.00 37.62
C SER A 129 16.32 5.29 38.50
N ARG A 130 15.02 5.54 38.28
CA ARG A 130 13.91 4.95 39.04
C ARG A 130 13.40 3.62 38.47
N SER A 131 13.65 3.36 37.19
CA SER A 131 13.24 2.13 36.50
C SER A 131 14.19 0.95 36.80
N ALA A 132 15.50 1.20 36.90
CA ALA A 132 16.53 0.16 36.98
C ALA A 132 16.63 -0.65 38.29
N ALA A 133 15.89 -0.29 39.35
CA ALA A 133 16.15 -0.78 40.72
C ALA A 133 15.12 -1.78 41.28
N ARG A 134 14.10 -2.20 40.51
CA ARG A 134 12.95 -2.94 41.05
C ARG A 134 12.78 -4.33 40.39
N PRO A 135 12.48 -5.39 41.16
CA PRO A 135 12.03 -6.66 40.61
C PRO A 135 10.82 -6.46 39.69
N ALA A 136 10.77 -7.19 38.58
CA ALA A 136 9.64 -7.14 37.66
C ALA A 136 8.37 -7.65 38.38
N ALA A 137 7.30 -6.86 38.31
CA ALA A 137 5.97 -7.17 38.80
C ALA A 137 4.97 -6.83 37.70
N TYR A 138 3.98 -7.70 37.52
CA TYR A 138 2.87 -7.46 36.60
C TYR A 138 1.57 -7.97 37.20
N ALA A 139 0.47 -7.39 36.76
CA ALA A 139 -0.88 -7.84 37.06
C ALA A 139 -1.75 -7.73 35.81
N VAL A 140 -2.69 -8.66 35.70
CA VAL A 140 -3.71 -8.68 34.64
C VAL A 140 -5.06 -8.60 35.31
N ALA A 141 -5.84 -7.58 34.98
CA ALA A 141 -7.21 -7.42 35.42
C ALA A 141 -8.16 -7.59 34.23
N ARG A 142 -9.36 -8.10 34.49
CA ARG A 142 -10.41 -8.25 33.49
C ARG A 142 -11.76 -7.88 34.10
N ASP A 143 -12.39 -6.87 33.55
CA ASP A 143 -13.68 -6.33 33.98
C ASP A 143 -14.33 -5.54 32.82
N PRO A 144 -15.67 -5.57 32.64
CA PRO A 144 -16.34 -4.73 31.63
C PRO A 144 -16.20 -3.22 31.90
N ASP A 145 -15.95 -2.82 33.15
CA ASP A 145 -15.67 -1.45 33.57
C ASP A 145 -14.16 -1.16 33.51
N ALA A 146 -13.77 -0.34 32.54
CA ALA A 146 -12.38 0.03 32.30
C ALA A 146 -11.69 0.61 33.55
N LYS A 147 -12.39 1.44 34.34
CA LYS A 147 -11.83 2.08 35.53
C LYS A 147 -11.52 1.07 36.62
N LYS A 148 -12.45 0.16 36.91
CA LYS A 148 -12.22 -0.94 37.86
C LYS A 148 -11.07 -1.85 37.44
N CYS A 149 -10.98 -2.10 36.14
CA CYS A 149 -9.91 -2.89 35.55
C CYS A 149 -8.53 -2.24 35.79
N VAL A 150 -8.40 -0.94 35.56
CA VAL A 150 -7.16 -0.18 35.85
C VAL A 150 -6.80 -0.24 37.32
N ARG A 151 -7.75 0.08 38.22
CA ARG A 151 -7.52 0.06 39.67
C ARG A 151 -7.04 -1.31 40.16
N SER A 152 -7.72 -2.38 39.72
CA SER A 152 -7.37 -3.76 40.09
C SER A 152 -5.98 -4.16 39.57
N ALA A 153 -5.61 -3.73 38.36
CA ALA A 153 -4.29 -3.99 37.81
C ALA A 153 -3.18 -3.22 38.56
N LEU A 154 -3.44 -1.97 38.95
CA LEU A 154 -2.52 -1.16 39.76
C LEU A 154 -2.35 -1.74 41.16
N ASP A 155 -3.45 -2.12 41.83
CA ASP A 155 -3.43 -2.76 43.14
C ASP A 155 -2.61 -4.06 43.13
N GLY A 156 -2.76 -4.87 42.06
CA GLY A 156 -2.01 -6.11 41.86
C GLY A 156 -0.49 -5.95 41.79
N ILE A 157 0.02 -4.75 41.46
CA ILE A 157 1.46 -4.43 41.47
C ILE A 157 1.89 -3.58 42.67
N GLY A 158 1.00 -3.36 43.64
CA GLY A 158 1.24 -2.64 44.89
C GLY A 158 0.81 -1.17 44.89
N GLY A 159 -0.08 -0.76 43.97
CA GLY A 159 -0.66 0.59 43.88
C GLY A 159 0.26 1.63 43.25
N ILE A 160 -0.32 2.73 42.76
CA ILE A 160 0.44 3.78 42.05
C ILE A 160 1.46 4.50 42.94
N GLY A 161 1.18 4.64 44.25
CA GLY A 161 2.03 5.34 45.22
C GLY A 161 3.39 4.67 45.46
N LYS A 162 3.54 3.40 45.07
CA LYS A 162 4.85 2.71 45.04
C LYS A 162 5.77 3.28 43.95
N TYR A 163 5.20 3.82 42.88
CA TYR A 163 5.91 4.22 41.67
C TYR A 163 6.03 5.74 41.51
N VAL A 164 5.04 6.48 42.00
CA VAL A 164 4.95 7.95 41.90
C VAL A 164 4.93 8.58 43.29
N LYS A 165 5.69 9.66 43.45
CA LYS A 165 5.77 10.46 44.68
C LYS A 165 5.13 11.83 44.47
N LYS A 166 4.80 12.48 45.58
CA LYS A 166 4.28 13.85 45.61
C LYS A 166 5.21 14.81 44.86
N GLY A 167 4.64 15.60 43.96
CA GLY A 167 5.36 16.59 43.15
C GLY A 167 6.20 16.02 42.01
N ASP A 168 6.18 14.71 41.75
CA ASP A 168 6.86 14.15 40.58
C ASP A 168 6.24 14.70 39.28
N LYS A 169 7.10 14.99 38.30
CA LYS A 169 6.68 15.28 36.93
C LYS A 169 6.42 13.99 36.18
N VAL A 170 5.15 13.68 35.95
CA VAL A 170 4.70 12.44 35.32
C VAL A 170 4.31 12.69 33.87
N LEU A 171 5.06 12.08 32.95
CA LEU A 171 4.72 12.04 31.53
C LEU A 171 3.94 10.75 31.22
N ILE A 172 2.66 10.89 30.89
CA ILE A 172 1.80 9.78 30.46
C ILE A 172 1.84 9.70 28.94
N LYS A 173 2.58 8.73 28.40
CA LYS A 173 2.68 8.47 26.96
C LYS A 173 1.52 7.59 26.50
N VAL A 174 0.51 8.19 25.89
CA VAL A 174 -0.68 7.50 25.34
C VAL A 174 -0.50 7.17 23.86
N ASN A 175 -1.28 6.23 23.31
CA ASN A 175 -1.33 5.98 21.88
C ASN A 175 -2.53 6.72 21.24
N ILE A 176 -2.32 7.97 20.80
CA ILE A 176 -3.31 8.76 20.06
C ILE A 176 -3.06 8.68 18.55
N CYS A 177 -1.79 8.83 18.14
CA CYS A 177 -1.39 8.82 16.74
C CYS A 177 -1.07 7.41 16.23
N GLY A 178 -1.25 7.16 14.93
CA GLY A 178 -0.99 5.85 14.33
C GLY A 178 -2.15 4.85 14.49
N GLY A 179 -3.36 5.35 14.72
CA GLY A 179 -4.63 4.64 14.65
C GLY A 179 -5.65 5.41 13.82
N VAL A 180 -6.84 4.84 13.64
CA VAL A 180 -7.97 5.45 12.93
C VAL A 180 -8.96 5.95 14.01
N PRO A 181 -9.08 7.26 14.26
CA PRO A 181 -9.90 7.80 15.36
C PRO A 181 -11.36 7.34 15.35
N GLU A 182 -11.88 6.97 14.19
CA GLU A 182 -13.25 6.48 14.02
C GLU A 182 -13.41 4.99 14.37
N ILE A 183 -12.32 4.28 14.69
CA ILE A 183 -12.27 2.85 15.00
C ILE A 183 -11.64 2.67 16.40
N LYS A 184 -12.47 2.30 17.38
CA LYS A 184 -11.99 1.95 18.74
C LYS A 184 -10.99 0.79 18.70
N GLY A 185 -10.08 0.75 19.67
CA GLY A 185 -9.00 -0.26 19.71
C GLY A 185 -7.81 0.04 18.78
N THR A 186 -7.84 1.16 18.06
CA THR A 186 -6.67 1.68 17.31
C THR A 186 -5.89 2.75 18.06
N PHE A 187 -6.49 3.33 19.10
CA PHE A 187 -5.93 4.34 20.01
C PHE A 187 -6.39 4.04 21.46
N THR A 188 -5.66 4.57 22.45
CA THR A 188 -5.93 4.37 23.89
C THR A 188 -7.25 5.03 24.31
N SER A 189 -8.07 4.33 25.09
CA SER A 189 -9.30 4.87 25.67
C SER A 189 -9.02 5.95 26.71
N THR A 190 -9.79 7.04 26.68
CA THR A 190 -9.75 8.07 27.72
C THR A 190 -10.19 7.53 29.08
N GLU A 191 -11.06 6.51 29.12
CA GLU A 191 -11.57 5.91 30.37
C GLU A 191 -10.44 5.25 31.19
N VAL A 192 -9.51 4.57 30.52
CA VAL A 192 -8.33 3.95 31.15
C VAL A 192 -7.42 5.01 31.76
N VAL A 193 -7.17 6.08 31.01
CA VAL A 193 -6.30 7.18 31.47
C VAL A 193 -6.98 8.04 32.52
N GLU A 194 -8.30 8.12 32.51
CA GLU A 194 -9.06 8.84 33.53
C GLU A 194 -8.88 8.27 34.92
N GLU A 195 -8.98 6.95 35.10
CA GLU A 195 -8.70 6.33 36.41
C GLU A 195 -7.25 6.57 36.83
N LEU A 196 -6.29 6.40 35.93
CA LEU A 196 -4.88 6.67 36.21
C LEU A 196 -4.65 8.12 36.65
N VAL A 197 -5.27 9.08 35.97
CA VAL A 197 -5.17 10.50 36.31
C VAL A 197 -5.78 10.78 37.67
N GLU A 198 -6.94 10.19 38.00
CA GLU A 198 -7.59 10.35 39.31
C GLU A 198 -6.66 9.88 40.45
N GLU A 199 -5.98 8.73 40.30
CA GLU A 199 -5.02 8.27 41.31
C GLU A 199 -3.75 9.14 41.39
N LEU A 200 -3.24 9.64 40.26
CA LEU A 200 -2.06 10.52 40.23
C LEU A 200 -2.33 11.90 40.82
N LEU A 201 -3.53 12.45 40.59
CA LEU A 201 -3.96 13.72 41.19
C LEU A 201 -4.09 13.59 42.72
N ALA A 202 -4.55 12.44 43.22
CA ALA A 202 -4.58 12.16 44.66
C ALA A 202 -3.19 12.15 45.31
N LEU A 203 -2.13 11.92 44.53
CA LEU A 203 -0.74 12.01 44.97
C LEU A 203 -0.11 13.40 44.75
N GLU A 204 -0.86 14.39 44.27
CA GLU A 204 -0.35 15.73 43.92
C GLU A 204 0.82 15.67 42.90
N ALA A 205 0.73 14.79 41.90
CA ALA A 205 1.70 14.69 40.81
C ALA A 205 1.45 15.75 39.72
N GLU A 206 2.51 16.23 39.05
CA GLU A 206 2.40 17.11 37.89
C GLU A 206 2.23 16.28 36.62
N ILE A 207 0.99 16.23 36.08
CA ILE A 207 0.64 15.32 34.98
C ILE A 207 0.73 16.01 33.62
N THR A 208 1.46 15.41 32.69
CA THR A 208 1.42 15.74 31.25
C THR A 208 1.05 14.50 30.45
N ILE A 209 -0.07 14.57 29.72
CA ILE A 209 -0.49 13.53 28.78
C ILE A 209 0.06 13.88 27.41
N ALA A 210 0.76 12.95 26.78
CA ALA A 210 1.50 13.25 25.58
C ALA A 210 1.48 12.12 24.55
N ASP A 211 1.57 12.53 23.29
CA ASP A 211 1.97 11.73 22.14
C ASP A 211 2.68 12.67 21.16
N ALA A 212 3.26 12.14 20.09
CA ALA A 212 3.86 12.97 19.04
C ALA A 212 3.09 12.81 17.73
N ASP A 213 3.33 13.73 16.81
CA ASP A 213 2.93 13.51 15.42
C ASP A 213 3.52 12.22 14.86
N MET A 214 2.76 11.59 13.97
CA MET A 214 3.16 10.41 13.24
C MET A 214 3.04 10.66 11.74
N VAL A 215 3.66 9.80 10.93
CA VAL A 215 3.30 9.67 9.51
C VAL A 215 1.80 9.32 9.43
N TRP A 216 1.07 9.85 8.46
CA TRP A 216 -0.39 9.70 8.31
C TRP A 216 -1.25 10.50 9.30
N THR A 217 -0.85 10.61 10.58
CA THR A 217 -1.68 11.18 11.65
C THR A 217 -1.04 12.39 12.35
N LYS A 218 -1.71 13.55 12.32
CA LYS A 218 -1.34 14.74 13.13
C LYS A 218 -1.96 14.68 14.51
N PHE A 219 -1.19 15.00 15.53
CA PHE A 219 -1.57 14.87 16.94
C PHE A 219 -2.88 15.59 17.25
N TRP A 220 -2.95 16.91 16.99
CA TRP A 220 -4.13 17.69 17.38
C TRP A 220 -5.39 17.30 16.64
N GLN A 221 -5.26 16.88 15.37
CA GLN A 221 -6.39 16.38 14.60
C GLN A 221 -6.88 15.05 15.18
N ALA A 222 -5.97 14.09 15.39
CA ALA A 222 -6.34 12.81 15.99
C ALA A 222 -6.92 12.98 17.38
N ALA A 223 -6.32 13.82 18.22
CA ALA A 223 -6.80 14.11 19.56
C ALA A 223 -8.19 14.78 19.56
N ALA A 224 -8.51 15.60 18.56
CA ALA A 224 -9.85 16.16 18.41
C ALA A 224 -10.84 15.08 17.96
N ASP A 225 -10.52 14.33 16.91
CA ASP A 225 -11.37 13.30 16.30
C ASP A 225 -11.69 12.15 17.28
N SER A 226 -10.73 11.79 18.14
CA SER A 226 -10.86 10.72 19.15
C SER A 226 -11.35 11.19 20.51
N GLY A 227 -11.70 12.47 20.66
CA GLY A 227 -12.27 13.03 21.89
C GLY A 227 -11.26 13.43 22.98
N TRP A 228 -9.97 13.12 22.83
CA TRP A 228 -8.91 13.47 23.78
C TRP A 228 -8.82 14.97 24.07
N LYS A 229 -8.97 15.83 23.05
CA LYS A 229 -8.89 17.30 23.22
C LYS A 229 -10.01 17.81 24.14
N LYS A 230 -11.23 17.28 23.95
CA LYS A 230 -12.40 17.63 24.78
C LYS A 230 -12.23 17.11 26.20
N TRP A 231 -11.89 15.82 26.33
CA TRP A 231 -11.70 15.16 27.62
C TRP A 231 -10.61 15.84 28.47
N ALA A 232 -9.46 16.19 27.88
CA ALA A 232 -8.37 16.85 28.60
C ALA A 232 -8.76 18.24 29.11
N ALA A 233 -9.55 19.00 28.34
CA ALA A 233 -10.07 20.30 28.74
C ALA A 233 -11.08 20.18 29.91
N GLU A 234 -11.98 19.19 29.85
CA GLU A 234 -12.95 18.91 30.91
C GLU A 234 -12.27 18.49 32.23
N LYS A 235 -11.25 17.64 32.14
CA LYS A 235 -10.47 17.17 33.29
C LYS A 235 -9.38 18.14 33.74
N LYS A 236 -9.17 19.25 33.02
CA LYS A 236 -8.15 20.29 33.28
C LYS A 236 -6.73 19.70 33.39
N VAL A 237 -6.42 18.71 32.57
CA VAL A 237 -5.09 18.08 32.49
C VAL A 237 -4.34 18.57 31.26
N LYS A 238 -3.01 18.66 31.36
CA LYS A 238 -2.17 19.12 30.25
C LYS A 238 -2.09 18.02 29.18
N LEU A 239 -2.58 18.34 27.98
CA LEU A 239 -2.41 17.52 26.77
C LEU A 239 -1.32 18.17 25.88
N GLN A 240 -0.30 17.41 25.50
CA GLN A 240 0.90 17.93 24.83
C GLN A 240 1.24 17.14 23.56
N ASN A 241 1.39 17.86 22.43
CA ASN A 241 2.09 17.33 21.27
C ASN A 241 3.60 17.41 21.52
N LEU A 242 4.30 16.29 21.65
CA LEU A 242 5.76 16.26 21.84
C LEU A 242 6.49 16.89 20.64
N SER A 243 5.90 16.84 19.44
CA SER A 243 6.45 17.47 18.23
C SER A 243 6.48 19.00 18.26
N GLU A 244 5.75 19.61 19.21
CA GLU A 244 5.64 21.06 19.44
C GLU A 244 6.24 21.48 20.80
N SER A 245 6.71 20.52 21.59
CA SER A 245 7.38 20.78 22.86
C SER A 245 8.78 21.39 22.66
N SER A 246 9.46 21.70 23.75
CA SER A 246 10.87 22.09 23.67
C SER A 246 11.73 20.89 23.26
N ILE A 247 12.48 21.03 22.17
CA ILE A 247 13.25 19.95 21.56
C ILE A 247 14.75 20.17 21.81
N ALA A 248 15.44 19.11 22.20
CA ALA A 248 16.89 19.08 22.36
C ALA A 248 17.51 17.91 21.58
N TRP A 249 18.82 17.97 21.38
CA TRP A 249 19.57 16.85 20.81
C TRP A 249 19.83 15.78 21.87
N PHE A 250 19.65 14.52 21.51
CA PHE A 250 19.94 13.36 22.34
C PHE A 250 20.89 12.42 21.60
N ASP A 251 22.00 12.08 22.25
CA ASP A 251 23.01 11.18 21.71
C ASP A 251 22.76 9.76 22.22
N PHE A 252 22.36 8.86 21.32
CA PHE A 252 22.17 7.44 21.59
C PHE A 252 23.49 6.64 21.55
N GLY A 253 24.61 7.29 21.25
CA GLY A 253 25.94 6.69 21.18
C GLY A 253 26.41 6.44 19.74
N LYS A 254 27.71 6.19 19.59
CA LYS A 254 28.36 6.03 18.28
C LYS A 254 27.92 4.78 17.52
N ASP A 255 27.62 3.70 18.24
CA ASP A 255 27.23 2.41 17.66
C ASP A 255 25.70 2.25 17.56
N SER A 256 24.93 3.29 17.88
CA SER A 256 23.47 3.29 17.83
C SER A 256 22.96 3.36 16.39
N ALA A 257 21.87 2.63 16.11
CA ALA A 257 21.15 2.75 14.85
C ALA A 257 20.53 4.16 14.67
N ILE A 258 20.12 4.80 15.77
CA ILE A 258 19.58 6.15 15.80
C ILE A 258 20.69 7.20 15.64
N GLY A 259 21.78 7.10 16.41
CA GLY A 259 22.86 8.08 16.46
C GLY A 259 22.46 9.34 17.24
N LEU A 260 22.59 10.52 16.64
CA LEU A 260 22.16 11.79 17.24
C LEU A 260 20.76 12.16 16.72
N GLU A 261 19.80 12.33 17.63
CA GLU A 261 18.41 12.63 17.25
C GLU A 261 17.77 13.71 18.13
N ARG A 262 16.74 14.37 17.60
CA ARG A 262 15.94 15.35 18.34
C ARG A 262 14.90 14.65 19.20
N ILE A 263 14.87 14.96 20.49
CA ILE A 263 13.89 14.44 21.45
C ILE A 263 13.25 15.59 22.23
N SER A 264 12.02 15.37 22.69
CA SER A 264 11.32 16.30 23.59
C SER A 264 12.01 16.36 24.96
N ARG A 265 12.25 17.57 25.47
CA ARG A 265 12.72 17.76 26.84
C ARG A 265 11.72 17.28 27.87
N ASP A 266 10.42 17.31 27.56
CA ASP A 266 9.39 16.78 28.46
C ASP A 266 9.63 15.28 28.75
N ALA A 267 10.16 14.51 27.79
CA ALA A 267 10.54 13.11 27.99
C ALA A 267 11.87 12.93 28.73
N ILE A 268 12.85 13.83 28.51
CA ILE A 268 14.16 13.79 29.18
C ILE A 268 14.03 14.17 30.66
N GLU A 269 13.23 15.19 30.95
CA GLU A 269 13.12 15.82 32.27
C GLU A 269 12.01 15.25 33.16
N ALA A 270 11.17 14.35 32.64
CA ALA A 270 10.16 13.66 33.42
C ALA A 270 10.81 12.81 34.52
N ASP A 271 10.32 12.95 35.75
CA ASP A 271 10.75 12.11 36.88
C ASP A 271 10.17 10.70 36.75
N VAL A 272 9.00 10.57 36.14
CA VAL A 272 8.32 9.29 35.89
C VAL A 272 7.71 9.32 34.48
N ILE A 273 7.94 8.25 33.72
CA ILE A 273 7.25 8.00 32.44
C ILE A 273 6.31 6.82 32.63
N ILE A 274 5.03 7.00 32.28
CA ILE A 274 4.03 5.93 32.25
C ILE A 274 3.58 5.73 30.80
N SER A 275 3.79 4.54 30.24
CA SER A 275 3.33 4.18 28.90
C SER A 275 1.93 3.58 28.97
N VAL A 276 0.96 4.12 28.24
CA VAL A 276 -0.43 3.61 28.18
C VAL A 276 -0.82 3.26 26.74
N PRO A 277 -0.28 2.17 26.16
CA PRO A 277 -0.60 1.75 24.80
C PRO A 277 -1.99 1.10 24.72
N VAL A 278 -2.59 1.13 23.54
CA VAL A 278 -3.69 0.21 23.20
C VAL A 278 -3.13 -1.14 22.77
N MET A 279 -3.82 -2.23 23.08
CA MET A 279 -3.45 -3.59 22.70
C MET A 279 -3.88 -3.89 21.26
N LYS A 280 -2.93 -3.85 20.30
CA LYS A 280 -3.25 -4.10 18.89
C LYS A 280 -2.17 -4.82 18.09
N THR A 281 -2.59 -5.53 17.05
CA THR A 281 -1.74 -6.12 16.01
C THR A 281 -1.13 -5.06 15.09
N HIS A 282 -0.04 -5.39 14.40
CA HIS A 282 0.64 -4.47 13.48
C HIS A 282 1.33 -5.23 12.34
N LEU A 283 1.07 -4.82 11.11
CA LEU A 283 1.59 -5.47 9.90
C LEU A 283 3.13 -5.59 9.89
N LEU A 284 3.87 -4.54 10.27
CA LEU A 284 5.34 -4.54 10.13
C LEU A 284 6.09 -5.06 11.36
N THR A 285 5.53 -4.94 12.56
CA THR A 285 6.25 -5.24 13.82
C THR A 285 5.58 -6.36 14.62
N GLY A 286 4.58 -7.03 14.01
CA GLY A 286 3.69 -8.00 14.66
C GLY A 286 2.63 -7.33 15.54
N ILE A 287 3.06 -6.44 16.43
CA ILE A 287 2.22 -5.82 17.47
C ILE A 287 2.52 -4.32 17.64
N THR A 288 1.58 -3.58 18.20
CA THR A 288 1.78 -2.24 18.77
C THR A 288 1.25 -2.24 20.20
N ILE A 289 2.17 -2.19 21.15
CA ILE A 289 1.92 -2.22 22.59
C ILE A 289 2.95 -1.31 23.31
N GLY A 290 3.50 -1.69 24.47
CA GLY A 290 4.30 -0.83 25.34
C GLY A 290 5.57 -0.31 24.69
N MET A 291 6.44 -1.20 24.21
CA MET A 291 7.72 -0.81 23.63
C MET A 291 7.53 0.06 22.39
N LYS A 292 6.64 -0.35 21.48
CA LYS A 292 6.36 0.41 20.26
C LYS A 292 5.61 1.71 20.51
N ASN A 293 4.86 1.84 21.61
CA ASN A 293 4.25 3.12 21.98
C ASN A 293 5.31 4.15 22.38
N MET A 294 6.44 3.72 22.96
CA MET A 294 7.56 4.60 23.29
C MET A 294 8.28 5.15 22.06
N TYR A 295 8.26 4.45 20.93
CA TYR A 295 8.70 5.02 19.64
C TYR A 295 7.89 6.29 19.27
N GLY A 296 6.67 6.41 19.78
CA GLY A 296 5.84 7.62 19.70
C GLY A 296 6.45 8.85 20.39
N THR A 297 7.45 8.71 21.27
CA THR A 297 8.10 9.84 21.95
C THR A 297 9.00 10.68 21.05
N ILE A 298 9.44 10.13 19.91
CA ILE A 298 10.24 10.87 18.94
C ILE A 298 9.39 12.01 18.34
N PRO A 299 9.80 13.28 18.41
CA PRO A 299 9.05 14.44 17.90
C PRO A 299 9.17 14.66 16.38
N GLU A 300 9.89 13.79 15.68
CA GLU A 300 9.98 13.82 14.23
C GLU A 300 8.68 13.32 13.59
N ILE A 301 8.20 14.02 12.58
CA ILE A 301 7.01 13.64 11.81
C ILE A 301 7.37 12.53 10.83
N ASP A 302 8.49 12.67 10.11
CA ASP A 302 8.96 11.63 9.18
C ASP A 302 9.72 10.54 9.93
N LYS A 303 8.97 9.75 10.68
CA LYS A 303 9.55 8.57 11.33
C LYS A 303 9.68 7.39 10.37
N ALA A 304 9.14 7.45 9.14
CA ALA A 304 9.28 6.39 8.15
C ALA A 304 10.76 6.11 7.83
N ARG A 305 11.62 7.13 7.90
CA ARG A 305 13.08 6.98 7.74
C ARG A 305 13.72 5.98 8.71
N PHE A 306 13.12 5.72 9.88
CA PHE A 306 13.64 4.73 10.83
C PHE A 306 13.39 3.29 10.38
N HIS A 307 12.48 3.05 9.42
CA HIS A 307 12.35 1.74 8.78
C HIS A 307 13.61 1.35 8.01
N ARG A 308 14.32 2.31 7.39
CA ARG A 308 15.65 2.07 6.78
C ARG A 308 16.73 1.72 7.81
N LYS A 309 16.49 2.00 9.09
CA LYS A 309 17.45 1.84 10.20
C LYS A 309 17.16 0.62 11.06
N LYS A 310 16.48 -0.40 10.50
CA LYS A 310 15.97 -1.56 11.23
C LYS A 310 15.08 -1.12 12.39
N ILE A 311 13.79 -0.89 12.11
CA ILE A 311 12.83 -0.30 13.06
C ILE A 311 12.86 -0.94 14.46
N GLU A 312 13.12 -2.23 14.53
CA GLU A 312 13.21 -3.00 15.77
C GLU A 312 14.40 -2.61 16.66
N ASP A 313 15.54 -2.21 16.06
CA ASP A 313 16.69 -1.65 16.79
C ASP A 313 16.34 -0.27 17.36
N VAL A 314 15.66 0.55 16.57
CA VAL A 314 15.20 1.89 17.01
C VAL A 314 14.20 1.78 18.15
N ILE A 315 13.24 0.87 18.08
CA ILE A 315 12.27 0.61 19.17
C ILE A 315 13.02 0.22 20.45
N TYR A 316 13.99 -0.70 20.36
CA TYR A 316 14.80 -1.10 21.51
C TYR A 316 15.59 0.08 22.10
N GLU A 317 16.32 0.83 21.29
CA GLU A 317 17.18 1.94 21.75
C GLU A 317 16.38 3.07 22.42
N ILE A 318 15.18 3.37 21.91
CA ILE A 318 14.25 4.33 22.55
C ILE A 318 13.80 3.83 23.91
N ASN A 319 13.43 2.55 24.04
CA ASN A 319 13.04 1.99 25.33
C ASN A 319 14.23 1.88 26.30
N LEU A 320 15.46 1.76 25.81
CA LEU A 320 16.67 1.82 26.64
C LEU A 320 16.97 3.25 27.14
N ALA A 321 16.62 4.27 26.35
CA ALA A 321 16.81 5.67 26.69
C ALA A 321 15.72 6.19 27.63
N PHE A 322 14.46 5.92 27.28
CA PHE A 322 13.26 6.41 27.95
C PHE A 322 12.44 5.25 28.49
N THR A 323 13.05 4.38 29.30
CA THR A 323 12.39 3.20 29.86
C THR A 323 11.20 3.63 30.73
N PRO A 324 9.96 3.19 30.43
CA PRO A 324 8.82 3.52 31.27
C PRO A 324 8.99 2.96 32.68
N THR A 325 8.61 3.75 33.69
CA THR A 325 8.52 3.28 35.09
C THR A 325 7.34 2.33 35.26
N LEU A 326 6.26 2.58 34.51
CA LEU A 326 5.07 1.74 34.45
C LEU A 326 4.58 1.65 32.99
N THR A 327 4.05 0.48 32.64
CA THR A 327 3.34 0.24 31.39
C THR A 327 1.95 -0.29 31.74
N ILE A 328 0.90 0.39 31.25
CA ILE A 328 -0.50 0.04 31.46
C ILE A 328 -1.15 -0.19 30.09
N ILE A 329 -1.25 -1.44 29.68
CA ILE A 329 -1.77 -1.83 28.36
C ILE A 329 -3.30 -1.82 28.41
N ASP A 330 -3.91 -0.98 27.59
CA ASP A 330 -5.35 -0.90 27.37
C ASP A 330 -5.79 -1.98 26.37
N GLY A 331 -6.31 -3.08 26.90
CA GLY A 331 -7.03 -4.11 26.14
C GLY A 331 -8.52 -4.10 26.46
N THR A 332 -9.10 -2.97 26.87
CA THR A 332 -10.56 -2.89 27.09
C THR A 332 -11.29 -3.12 25.77
N ILE A 333 -10.87 -2.41 24.73
CA ILE A 333 -11.12 -2.72 23.32
C ILE A 333 -9.77 -2.77 22.62
N GLY A 334 -9.37 -3.96 22.17
CA GLY A 334 -8.15 -4.17 21.38
C GLY A 334 -8.38 -4.05 19.88
N GLY A 335 -7.31 -4.19 19.09
CA GLY A 335 -7.37 -4.19 17.61
C GLY A 335 -6.66 -5.39 16.97
N GLU A 336 -7.39 -6.28 16.32
CA GLU A 336 -6.84 -7.43 15.56
C GLU A 336 -6.85 -7.18 14.04
N ALA A 337 -6.46 -8.18 13.24
CA ALA A 337 -6.35 -8.14 11.77
C ALA A 337 -5.18 -7.29 11.23
N ILE A 338 -5.40 -6.50 10.17
CA ILE A 338 -4.33 -5.83 9.40
C ILE A 338 -4.12 -4.41 9.94
N GLY A 339 -3.63 -4.31 11.18
CA GLY A 339 -3.23 -3.04 11.78
C GLY A 339 -1.99 -2.42 11.11
N PRO A 340 -1.78 -1.08 11.20
CA PRO A 340 -2.52 -0.15 12.06
C PRO A 340 -3.75 0.51 11.43
N LEU A 341 -3.93 0.43 10.10
CA LEU A 341 -4.98 1.15 9.37
C LEU A 341 -6.26 0.34 9.14
N SER A 342 -6.17 -1.00 9.19
CA SER A 342 -7.30 -1.92 9.00
C SER A 342 -7.44 -2.87 10.18
N CYS A 343 -7.49 -2.29 11.40
CA CYS A 343 -7.76 -3.07 12.60
C CYS A 343 -9.27 -3.37 12.73
N ALA A 344 -9.59 -4.58 13.15
CA ALA A 344 -10.91 -4.94 13.64
C ALA A 344 -10.97 -4.75 15.17
N PRO A 345 -11.91 -3.93 15.70
CA PRO A 345 -12.08 -3.77 17.14
C PRO A 345 -12.46 -5.10 17.81
N LEU A 346 -11.85 -5.37 18.95
CA LEU A 346 -12.10 -6.58 19.74
C LEU A 346 -12.44 -6.19 21.18
N ASN A 347 -13.65 -6.48 21.64
CA ASN A 347 -14.04 -6.25 23.04
C ASN A 347 -13.34 -7.29 23.93
N TYR A 348 -12.25 -6.87 24.57
CA TYR A 348 -11.32 -7.76 25.26
C TYR A 348 -11.27 -7.52 26.79
N GLN A 349 -11.83 -6.41 27.28
CA GLN A 349 -12.12 -6.11 28.69
C GLN A 349 -10.95 -6.28 29.65
N THR A 350 -9.71 -6.14 29.17
CA THR A 350 -8.51 -6.50 29.94
C THR A 350 -7.58 -5.30 30.07
N VAL A 351 -6.98 -5.11 31.24
CA VAL A 351 -5.87 -4.17 31.45
C VAL A 351 -4.69 -4.94 32.03
N ILE A 352 -3.49 -4.68 31.49
CA ILE A 352 -2.24 -5.24 32.00
C ILE A 352 -1.41 -4.10 32.57
N ALA A 353 -1.00 -4.18 33.84
CA ALA A 353 -0.09 -3.23 34.45
C ALA A 353 1.23 -3.91 34.81
N SER A 354 2.36 -3.27 34.51
CA SER A 354 3.67 -3.76 34.93
C SER A 354 4.66 -2.61 35.11
N ASN A 355 5.65 -2.83 35.98
CA ASN A 355 6.82 -1.95 36.09
C ASN A 355 7.95 -2.31 35.11
N ASN A 356 7.75 -3.29 34.24
CA ASN A 356 8.70 -3.64 33.18
C ASN A 356 7.95 -3.75 31.85
N VAL A 357 8.34 -2.91 30.89
CA VAL A 357 7.68 -2.84 29.57
C VAL A 357 7.79 -4.14 28.77
N VAL A 358 8.93 -4.85 28.87
CA VAL A 358 9.16 -6.13 28.18
C VAL A 358 8.24 -7.21 28.75
N THR A 359 8.10 -7.27 30.07
CA THR A 359 7.19 -8.22 30.73
C THR A 359 5.72 -7.91 30.42
N ALA A 360 5.31 -6.64 30.46
CA ALA A 360 3.97 -6.24 30.05
C ALA A 360 3.66 -6.71 28.62
N ASP A 361 4.61 -6.47 27.72
CA ASP A 361 4.46 -6.79 26.31
C ASP A 361 4.43 -8.29 26.05
N ALA A 362 5.23 -9.08 26.77
CA ALA A 362 5.24 -10.53 26.67
C ALA A 362 3.94 -11.18 27.18
N VAL A 363 3.33 -10.63 28.24
CA VAL A 363 2.02 -11.08 28.71
C VAL A 363 0.94 -10.74 27.68
N ALA A 364 0.95 -9.51 27.13
CA ALA A 364 0.03 -9.11 26.07
C ALA A 364 0.17 -9.97 24.80
N CYS A 365 1.39 -10.31 24.39
CA CYS A 365 1.65 -11.20 23.26
C CYS A 365 0.94 -12.55 23.42
N GLN A 366 1.11 -13.20 24.58
CA GLN A 366 0.47 -14.49 24.87
C GLN A 366 -1.05 -14.40 24.83
N MET A 367 -1.61 -13.32 25.37
CA MET A 367 -3.04 -13.02 25.32
C MET A 367 -3.56 -12.80 23.89
N MET A 368 -2.73 -12.28 22.99
CA MET A 368 -3.06 -12.11 21.57
C MET A 368 -2.81 -13.38 20.73
N GLY A 369 -2.10 -14.38 21.26
CA GLY A 369 -1.71 -15.60 20.53
C GLY A 369 -0.38 -15.51 19.80
N TYR A 370 0.51 -14.59 20.23
CA TYR A 370 1.89 -14.52 19.76
C TYR A 370 2.82 -15.20 20.77
N ASP A 371 3.85 -15.89 20.27
CA ASP A 371 5.03 -16.17 21.08
C ASP A 371 5.82 -14.85 21.26
N PRO A 372 6.05 -14.37 22.50
CA PRO A 372 6.87 -13.18 22.74
C PRO A 372 8.23 -13.22 22.02
N MET A 373 8.81 -14.40 21.82
CA MET A 373 10.13 -14.57 21.18
C MET A 373 10.08 -14.46 19.65
N GLU A 374 8.90 -14.51 19.02
CA GLU A 374 8.72 -14.22 17.59
C GLU A 374 8.79 -12.70 17.32
N ILE A 375 8.60 -11.87 18.34
CA ILE A 375 8.59 -10.41 18.21
C ILE A 375 10.02 -9.87 18.34
N VAL A 376 10.57 -9.39 17.23
CA VAL A 376 12.01 -9.09 17.10
C VAL A 376 12.52 -8.07 18.14
N HIS A 377 11.82 -6.95 18.33
CA HIS A 377 12.23 -5.96 19.34
C HIS A 377 12.11 -6.49 20.78
N LEU A 378 11.14 -7.36 21.03
CA LEU A 378 10.89 -7.93 22.36
C LEU A 378 11.95 -8.97 22.72
N LYS A 379 12.23 -9.90 21.80
CA LYS A 379 13.34 -10.86 21.90
C LYS A 379 14.67 -10.15 22.15
N LYS A 380 14.95 -9.09 21.39
CA LYS A 380 16.17 -8.28 21.55
C LYS A 380 16.25 -7.62 22.92
N ALA A 381 15.14 -7.08 23.41
CA ALA A 381 15.07 -6.47 24.73
C ALA A 381 15.33 -7.48 25.85
N HIS A 382 14.83 -8.71 25.69
CA HIS A 382 15.11 -9.82 26.60
C HIS A 382 16.59 -10.24 26.58
N GLU A 383 17.13 -10.53 25.40
CA GLU A 383 18.53 -10.96 25.22
C GLU A 383 19.55 -9.93 25.73
N ARG A 384 19.18 -8.64 25.69
CA ARG A 384 20.03 -7.53 26.16
C ARG A 384 19.72 -7.08 27.59
N GLY A 385 18.84 -7.79 28.31
CA GLY A 385 18.60 -7.57 29.73
C GLY A 385 17.76 -6.33 30.08
N LEU A 386 16.99 -5.78 29.15
CA LEU A 386 16.05 -4.67 29.44
C LEU A 386 14.80 -5.15 30.21
N GLY A 387 14.47 -6.43 30.11
CA GLY A 387 13.39 -7.06 30.86
C GLY A 387 13.21 -8.53 30.49
N ASP A 388 12.15 -9.16 30.99
CA ASP A 388 11.93 -10.59 30.83
C ASP A 388 10.73 -10.88 29.91
N ALA A 389 11.02 -11.38 28.71
CA ALA A 389 10.02 -11.85 27.75
C ALA A 389 9.70 -13.35 27.88
N SER A 390 10.41 -14.08 28.75
CA SER A 390 10.21 -15.53 28.94
C SER A 390 9.05 -15.87 29.87
N VAL A 391 8.50 -14.87 30.57
CA VAL A 391 7.36 -14.98 31.48
C VAL A 391 6.21 -15.73 30.82
N LYS A 392 5.67 -16.73 31.52
CA LYS A 392 4.51 -17.51 31.07
C LYS A 392 3.25 -17.07 31.80
N PHE A 393 2.25 -16.66 31.03
CA PHE A 393 0.95 -16.28 31.57
C PHE A 393 -0.06 -17.41 31.39
N ASN A 394 -0.77 -17.76 32.46
CA ASN A 394 -1.84 -18.75 32.40
C ASN A 394 -3.17 -18.09 32.04
N LEU A 395 -3.63 -18.22 30.79
CA LEU A 395 -4.92 -17.66 30.36
C LEU A 395 -6.11 -18.15 31.19
N ASN A 396 -6.02 -19.35 31.79
CA ASN A 396 -7.08 -19.89 32.65
C ASN A 396 -7.16 -19.22 34.03
N SER A 397 -6.20 -18.37 34.40
CA SER A 397 -6.27 -17.60 35.64
C SER A 397 -7.19 -16.37 35.53
N LEU A 398 -7.70 -16.08 34.34
CA LEU A 398 -8.64 -14.97 34.12
C LEU A 398 -10.00 -15.31 34.73
N PRO A 399 -10.71 -14.33 35.31
CA PRO A 399 -11.97 -14.59 36.02
C PRO A 399 -13.08 -15.14 35.10
N TYR A 400 -13.02 -14.82 33.81
CA TYR A 400 -13.95 -15.31 32.79
C TYR A 400 -13.33 -15.18 31.38
N LYS A 401 -13.86 -15.97 30.44
CA LYS A 401 -13.51 -15.86 29.01
C LYS A 401 -14.01 -14.55 28.43
N ASN A 402 -13.21 -13.88 27.59
CA ASN A 402 -13.66 -12.64 26.97
C ASN A 402 -14.91 -12.88 26.08
N PRO A 403 -15.76 -11.86 25.86
CA PRO A 403 -17.01 -11.99 25.08
C PRO A 403 -16.83 -12.49 23.64
N SER A 404 -15.62 -12.38 23.10
CA SER A 404 -15.30 -12.75 21.73
C SER A 404 -14.68 -14.15 21.60
N ASP A 405 -14.47 -14.86 22.73
CA ASP A 405 -13.70 -16.13 22.82
C ASP A 405 -12.34 -16.05 22.11
N LYS A 406 -11.69 -14.89 22.24
CA LYS A 406 -10.45 -14.53 21.54
C LYS A 406 -9.16 -14.62 22.39
N ASP A 407 -9.19 -15.36 23.49
CA ASP A 407 -8.01 -15.47 24.38
C ASP A 407 -6.95 -16.35 23.69
N GLY A 408 -5.81 -15.76 23.31
CA GLY A 408 -4.68 -16.47 22.70
C GLY A 408 -4.81 -16.80 21.21
N ASN A 409 -5.78 -16.24 20.49
CA ASN A 409 -6.07 -16.58 19.08
C ASN A 409 -6.60 -15.38 18.26
N TRP A 410 -5.98 -14.21 18.43
CA TRP A 410 -6.34 -13.03 17.63
C TRP A 410 -6.02 -13.27 16.16
N ASN A 411 -6.80 -12.65 15.28
CA ASN A 411 -6.51 -12.62 13.86
C ASN A 411 -5.23 -11.79 13.64
N ARG A 412 -4.18 -12.39 13.10
CA ARG A 412 -2.87 -11.74 12.86
C ARG A 412 -2.55 -11.61 11.37
N PRO A 413 -1.81 -10.57 10.95
CA PRO A 413 -1.27 -10.50 9.59
C PRO A 413 -0.39 -11.73 9.28
N PRO A 414 -0.46 -12.32 8.07
CA PRO A 414 0.45 -13.39 7.69
C PRO A 414 1.91 -12.90 7.67
N ALA A 415 2.84 -13.71 8.17
CA ALA A 415 4.26 -13.34 8.27
C ALA A 415 4.88 -13.06 6.90
N GLU A 416 4.49 -13.82 5.87
CA GLU A 416 5.00 -13.65 4.51
C GLU A 416 4.58 -12.31 3.89
N VAL A 417 3.40 -11.81 4.29
CA VAL A 417 2.89 -10.52 3.83
C VAL A 417 3.67 -9.39 4.49
N LYS A 418 3.92 -9.49 5.80
CA LYS A 418 4.80 -8.56 6.52
C LYS A 418 6.14 -8.42 5.80
N ASP A 419 6.82 -9.55 5.54
CA ASP A 419 8.18 -9.55 4.98
C ASP A 419 8.23 -8.90 3.59
N PHE A 420 7.19 -9.12 2.77
CA PHE A 420 7.06 -8.46 1.47
C PHE A 420 6.91 -6.94 1.60
N TYR A 421 6.04 -6.46 2.50
CA TYR A 421 5.85 -5.02 2.70
C TYR A 421 7.11 -4.36 3.27
N GLU A 422 7.81 -5.03 4.19
CA GLU A 422 9.09 -4.55 4.70
C GLU A 422 10.10 -4.40 3.57
N TRP A 423 10.29 -5.44 2.75
CA TRP A 423 11.18 -5.39 1.59
C TRP A 423 10.79 -4.29 0.59
N ALA A 424 9.50 -4.17 0.27
CA ALA A 424 9.01 -3.18 -0.69
C ALA A 424 9.21 -1.75 -0.17
N ILE A 425 8.93 -1.50 1.11
CA ILE A 425 9.14 -0.21 1.76
C ILE A 425 10.63 0.10 1.81
N GLU A 426 11.48 -0.84 2.22
CA GLU A 426 12.93 -0.66 2.22
C GLU A 426 13.44 -0.29 0.83
N LEU A 427 13.07 -1.04 -0.20
CA LEU A 427 13.46 -0.78 -1.59
C LEU A 427 13.01 0.61 -2.05
N LEU A 428 11.73 0.95 -1.88
CA LEU A 428 11.20 2.27 -2.26
C LEU A 428 11.93 3.39 -1.53
N LEU A 429 12.21 3.18 -0.25
CA LEU A 429 12.92 4.15 0.56
C LEU A 429 14.41 4.22 0.18
N THR A 430 15.06 3.24 -0.45
CA THR A 430 16.45 3.43 -0.91
C THR A 430 16.62 4.51 -1.99
N ILE A 431 15.53 4.89 -2.67
CA ILE A 431 15.58 5.90 -3.73
C ILE A 431 15.57 7.32 -3.11
N PRO A 432 16.56 8.18 -3.40
CA PRO A 432 16.60 9.54 -2.86
C PRO A 432 15.33 10.35 -3.17
N GLY A 433 14.78 11.03 -2.17
CA GLY A 433 13.57 11.87 -2.31
C GLY A 433 12.24 11.11 -2.30
N TRP A 434 12.24 9.79 -2.45
CA TRP A 434 11.02 8.97 -2.46
C TRP A 434 10.36 8.81 -1.08
N GLU A 435 11.05 9.10 0.01
CA GLU A 435 10.46 9.14 1.35
C GLU A 435 9.30 10.14 1.45
N THR A 436 9.46 11.32 0.84
CA THR A 436 8.43 12.36 0.85
C THR A 436 7.26 11.94 -0.03
N LEU A 437 7.53 11.37 -1.21
CA LEU A 437 6.49 10.87 -2.12
C LEU A 437 5.72 9.69 -1.52
N PHE A 438 6.42 8.73 -0.91
CA PHE A 438 5.81 7.60 -0.20
C PHE A 438 4.93 8.08 0.94
N ASN A 439 5.41 9.02 1.75
CA ASN A 439 4.64 9.61 2.85
C ASN A 439 3.38 10.32 2.34
N ILE A 440 3.47 11.11 1.26
CA ILE A 440 2.32 11.82 0.66
C ILE A 440 1.33 10.84 0.03
N GLY A 441 1.83 9.87 -0.74
CA GLY A 441 1.00 8.87 -1.42
C GLY A 441 0.27 7.99 -0.42
N ALA A 442 0.97 7.54 0.62
CA ALA A 442 0.37 6.78 1.71
C ALA A 442 -0.61 7.63 2.55
N ASP A 443 -0.26 8.89 2.87
CA ASP A 443 -1.15 9.83 3.55
C ASP A 443 -2.46 10.01 2.75
N PHE A 444 -2.37 10.23 1.44
CA PHE A 444 -3.52 10.47 0.59
C PHE A 444 -4.35 9.20 0.37
N ILE A 445 -3.72 8.09 -0.03
CA ILE A 445 -4.40 6.86 -0.46
C ILE A 445 -4.86 6.01 0.74
N LEU A 446 -4.01 5.86 1.76
CA LEU A 446 -4.29 4.92 2.85
C LEU A 446 -5.02 5.57 4.04
N TYR A 447 -4.90 6.88 4.21
CA TYR A 447 -5.45 7.58 5.37
C TYR A 447 -6.55 8.59 5.02
N ASP A 448 -6.28 9.55 4.14
CA ASP A 448 -7.25 10.59 3.79
C ASP A 448 -8.41 10.01 2.95
N LEU A 449 -8.10 9.18 1.94
CA LEU A 449 -9.13 8.49 1.14
C LEU A 449 -9.99 7.58 2.03
N ALA A 450 -9.38 6.85 2.96
CA ALA A 450 -10.07 5.92 3.86
C ALA A 450 -11.09 6.61 4.79
N ARG A 451 -10.95 7.92 5.02
CA ARG A 451 -11.87 8.71 5.85
C ARG A 451 -13.07 9.26 5.08
N LEU A 452 -13.04 9.25 3.75
CA LEU A 452 -14.17 9.66 2.94
C LEU A 452 -15.31 8.64 3.09
N PRO A 453 -16.58 9.07 3.27
CA PRO A 453 -17.70 8.16 3.59
C PRO A 453 -17.86 6.95 2.66
N VAL A 454 -17.65 7.16 1.35
CA VAL A 454 -17.74 6.09 0.33
C VAL A 454 -16.56 5.12 0.43
N PHE A 455 -15.36 5.65 0.61
CA PHE A 455 -14.13 4.86 0.64
C PHE A 455 -13.87 4.21 2.00
N ARG A 456 -14.48 4.68 3.09
CA ARG A 456 -14.37 4.07 4.43
C ARG A 456 -14.81 2.61 4.45
N TYR A 457 -15.84 2.26 3.69
CA TYR A 457 -16.31 0.88 3.57
C TYR A 457 -15.52 0.08 2.53
N PHE A 458 -15.00 0.75 1.51
CA PHE A 458 -14.24 0.11 0.44
C PHE A 458 -12.79 -0.20 0.83
N THR A 459 -12.15 0.68 1.60
CA THR A 459 -10.70 0.63 1.89
C THR A 459 -10.28 -0.64 2.62
N PRO A 460 -10.98 -1.12 3.68
CA PRO A 460 -10.65 -2.40 4.29
C PRO A 460 -10.73 -3.56 3.30
N GLY A 461 -11.78 -3.59 2.46
CA GLY A 461 -11.93 -4.61 1.43
C GLY A 461 -10.88 -4.54 0.33
N LEU A 462 -10.51 -3.33 -0.11
CA LEU A 462 -9.43 -3.09 -1.08
C LEU A 462 -8.07 -3.49 -0.50
N LEU A 463 -7.76 -3.09 0.74
CA LEU A 463 -6.53 -3.47 1.40
C LEU A 463 -6.47 -4.98 1.62
N GLN A 464 -7.57 -5.60 2.04
CA GLN A 464 -7.65 -7.05 2.11
C GLN A 464 -7.42 -7.69 0.73
N LEU A 465 -8.04 -7.17 -0.33
CA LEU A 465 -7.85 -7.66 -1.69
C LEU A 465 -6.39 -7.52 -2.16
N LEU A 466 -5.73 -6.40 -1.86
CA LEU A 466 -4.31 -6.18 -2.16
C LEU A 466 -3.42 -7.12 -1.35
N ASN A 467 -3.69 -7.28 -0.05
CA ASN A 467 -2.97 -8.21 0.81
C ASN A 467 -3.17 -9.67 0.37
N ASP A 468 -4.39 -10.06 0.01
CA ASP A 468 -4.71 -11.38 -0.52
C ASP A 468 -4.01 -11.59 -1.86
N ALA A 469 -4.01 -10.59 -2.74
CA ALA A 469 -3.27 -10.66 -3.99
C ALA A 469 -1.77 -10.85 -3.73
N VAL A 470 -1.17 -10.08 -2.82
CA VAL A 470 0.24 -10.22 -2.42
C VAL A 470 0.49 -11.62 -1.83
N TYR A 471 -0.31 -12.03 -0.86
CA TYR A 471 -0.20 -13.32 -0.18
C TYR A 471 -0.34 -14.50 -1.15
N LEU A 472 -1.40 -14.52 -1.97
CA LEU A 472 -1.64 -15.55 -2.98
C LEU A 472 -0.54 -15.60 -4.04
N ASN A 473 0.18 -14.49 -4.22
CA ASN A 473 1.34 -14.46 -5.07
C ASN A 473 2.60 -14.99 -4.35
N ILE A 474 2.79 -14.76 -3.05
CA ILE A 474 4.09 -14.99 -2.38
C ILE A 474 4.15 -16.24 -1.50
N LYS A 475 3.04 -16.66 -0.91
CA LYS A 475 2.95 -17.63 0.20
C LYS A 475 3.63 -18.99 -0.02
N ASP A 476 3.91 -19.35 -1.27
CA ASP A 476 4.42 -20.67 -1.62
C ASP A 476 5.78 -20.64 -2.37
N PHE A 477 6.45 -19.47 -2.44
CA PHE A 477 7.74 -19.37 -3.13
C PHE A 477 8.87 -20.11 -2.42
N ARG A 478 9.78 -20.67 -3.22
CA ARG A 478 11.12 -21.10 -2.80
C ARG A 478 12.09 -19.92 -2.86
N ASP A 479 13.05 -19.85 -1.93
CA ASP A 479 14.18 -18.92 -1.98
C ASP A 479 15.52 -19.67 -1.94
N THR A 480 15.71 -20.61 -2.86
CA THR A 480 17.02 -21.27 -3.03
C THR A 480 17.95 -20.45 -3.94
N GLU A 481 19.25 -20.74 -3.94
CA GLU A 481 20.21 -20.07 -4.84
C GLU A 481 19.85 -20.25 -6.32
N GLU A 482 19.41 -21.45 -6.70
CA GLU A 482 18.92 -21.74 -8.05
C GLU A 482 17.73 -20.85 -8.43
N ASP A 483 16.81 -20.62 -7.49
CA ASP A 483 15.63 -19.77 -7.72
C ASP A 483 16.01 -18.30 -7.87
N ARG A 484 17.03 -17.82 -7.15
CA ARG A 484 17.55 -16.45 -7.32
C ARG A 484 18.25 -16.29 -8.67
N ALA A 485 19.10 -17.24 -9.05
CA ALA A 485 19.79 -17.23 -10.35
C ALA A 485 18.79 -17.23 -11.52
N ARG A 486 17.75 -18.06 -11.42
CA ARG A 486 16.67 -18.15 -12.39
C ARG A 486 15.81 -16.89 -12.45
N ARG A 487 15.45 -16.30 -11.31
CA ARG A 487 14.72 -15.02 -11.25
C ARG A 487 15.50 -13.91 -11.94
N LYS A 488 16.82 -13.86 -11.71
CA LYS A 488 17.72 -12.95 -12.41
C LYS A 488 17.72 -13.20 -13.92
N ALA A 489 17.78 -14.46 -14.37
CA ALA A 489 17.71 -14.80 -15.79
C ALA A 489 16.37 -14.36 -16.42
N ASN A 490 15.24 -14.66 -15.79
CA ASN A 490 13.92 -14.25 -16.28
C ASN A 490 13.76 -12.73 -16.33
N LEU A 491 14.28 -12.01 -15.33
CA LEU A 491 14.30 -10.56 -15.32
C LEU A 491 15.08 -10.02 -16.51
N ILE A 492 16.28 -10.54 -16.78
CA ILE A 492 17.09 -10.15 -17.94
C ILE A 492 16.32 -10.39 -19.25
N ILE A 493 15.70 -11.57 -19.41
CA ILE A 493 14.91 -11.91 -20.60
C ILE A 493 13.81 -10.87 -20.85
N VAL A 494 12.99 -10.59 -19.84
CA VAL A 494 11.88 -9.63 -20.00
C VAL A 494 12.37 -8.22 -20.18
N THR A 495 13.45 -7.80 -19.49
CA THR A 495 14.05 -6.48 -19.71
C THR A 495 14.52 -6.31 -21.16
N LEU A 496 15.17 -7.32 -21.76
CA LEU A 496 15.57 -7.26 -23.16
C LEU A 496 14.37 -7.15 -24.10
N ILE A 497 13.29 -7.86 -23.82
CA ILE A 497 12.04 -7.77 -24.59
C ILE A 497 11.40 -6.39 -24.45
N SER A 498 11.36 -5.83 -23.23
CA SER A 498 10.85 -4.47 -23.00
C SER A 498 11.69 -3.42 -23.71
N ILE A 499 13.02 -3.55 -23.73
CA ILE A 499 13.91 -2.66 -24.48
C ILE A 499 13.64 -2.78 -25.98
N ALA A 500 13.52 -3.99 -26.52
CA ALA A 500 13.20 -4.21 -27.93
C ALA A 500 11.83 -3.62 -28.31
N CYS A 501 10.85 -3.73 -27.41
CA CYS A 501 9.51 -3.15 -27.59
C CYS A 501 9.56 -1.63 -27.63
N ILE A 502 10.24 -0.99 -26.67
CA ILE A 502 10.41 0.47 -26.65
C ILE A 502 11.20 0.95 -27.88
N ALA A 503 12.26 0.24 -28.27
CA ALA A 503 13.04 0.59 -29.45
C ALA A 503 12.20 0.49 -30.73
N GLY A 504 11.36 -0.54 -30.86
CA GLY A 504 10.39 -0.65 -31.95
C GLY A 504 9.38 0.50 -31.93
N PHE A 505 8.82 0.81 -30.76
CA PHE A 505 7.84 1.88 -30.59
C PHE A 505 8.38 3.25 -31.04
N VAL A 506 9.65 3.53 -30.73
CA VAL A 506 10.34 4.73 -31.20
C VAL A 506 10.62 4.66 -32.70
N LYS A 507 11.09 3.52 -33.20
CA LYS A 507 11.42 3.32 -34.62
C LYS A 507 10.21 3.50 -35.53
N ASP A 508 9.05 3.00 -35.12
CA ASP A 508 7.80 3.07 -35.89
C ASP A 508 7.15 4.47 -35.80
N GLY A 509 7.78 5.43 -35.10
CA GLY A 509 7.33 6.81 -35.00
C GLY A 509 6.24 7.06 -33.96
N TYR A 510 5.75 6.03 -33.28
CA TYR A 510 4.66 6.14 -32.29
C TYR A 510 4.99 7.06 -31.13
N PHE A 511 6.27 7.14 -30.74
CA PHE A 511 6.71 8.03 -29.66
C PHE A 511 6.33 9.50 -29.87
N TRP A 512 6.28 9.96 -31.12
CA TRP A 512 5.95 11.36 -31.44
C TRP A 512 4.44 11.60 -31.54
N HIS A 513 3.64 10.52 -31.63
CA HIS A 513 2.20 10.56 -31.84
C HIS A 513 1.38 9.95 -30.69
N SER A 514 2.06 9.46 -29.64
CA SER A 514 1.39 8.83 -28.49
C SER A 514 0.53 9.82 -27.71
N ASN A 515 -0.42 9.27 -26.95
CA ASN A 515 -1.18 10.00 -25.95
C ASN A 515 -0.84 9.46 -24.55
N LEU A 516 -1.14 10.27 -23.53
CA LEU A 516 -0.80 9.95 -22.15
C LEU A 516 -1.32 8.59 -21.67
N LEU A 517 -2.58 8.32 -21.98
CA LEU A 517 -3.29 7.20 -21.42
C LEU A 517 -2.69 5.88 -21.94
N PHE A 518 -2.24 5.89 -23.19
CA PHE A 518 -1.47 4.81 -23.78
C PHE A 518 -0.14 4.61 -23.05
N ASP A 519 0.67 5.67 -22.89
CA ASP A 519 2.03 5.56 -22.35
C ASP A 519 2.05 5.04 -20.90
N PHE A 520 1.09 5.46 -20.06
CA PHE A 520 0.94 4.93 -18.70
C PHE A 520 0.53 3.46 -18.70
N SER A 521 -0.43 3.09 -19.55
CA SER A 521 -0.91 1.72 -19.65
C SER A 521 0.19 0.79 -20.14
N PHE A 522 1.01 1.26 -21.08
CA PHE A 522 2.15 0.54 -21.63
C PHE A 522 3.25 0.31 -20.58
N LEU A 523 3.61 1.34 -19.80
CA LEU A 523 4.58 1.18 -18.69
C LEU A 523 4.05 0.23 -17.60
N ALA A 524 2.77 0.34 -17.24
CA ALA A 524 2.14 -0.55 -16.29
C ALA A 524 2.17 -2.01 -16.76
N ALA A 525 1.92 -2.25 -18.06
CA ALA A 525 2.00 -3.58 -18.66
C ALA A 525 3.40 -4.19 -18.53
N ILE A 526 4.47 -3.40 -18.75
CA ILE A 526 5.86 -3.85 -18.57
C ILE A 526 6.11 -4.27 -17.11
N ILE A 527 5.67 -3.48 -16.13
CA ILE A 527 5.85 -3.78 -14.71
C ILE A 527 5.14 -5.10 -14.34
N VAL A 528 3.89 -5.26 -14.78
CA VAL A 528 3.12 -6.49 -14.52
C VAL A 528 3.77 -7.70 -15.21
N ALA A 529 4.28 -7.54 -16.43
CA ALA A 529 4.99 -8.60 -17.15
C ALA A 529 6.28 -9.04 -16.44
N VAL A 530 7.06 -8.10 -15.89
CA VAL A 530 8.25 -8.41 -15.08
C VAL A 530 7.87 -9.20 -13.83
N ILE A 531 6.82 -8.77 -13.12
CA ILE A 531 6.30 -9.47 -11.94
C ILE A 531 5.88 -10.90 -12.30
N ALA A 532 5.19 -11.09 -13.42
CA ALA A 532 4.79 -12.41 -13.90
C ALA A 532 6.01 -13.30 -14.19
N ALA A 533 6.97 -12.79 -14.95
CA ALA A 533 8.09 -13.55 -15.45
C ALA A 533 9.06 -14.01 -14.35
N VAL A 534 9.32 -13.19 -13.33
CA VAL A 534 10.17 -13.57 -12.18
C VAL A 534 9.63 -14.81 -11.47
N ARG A 535 8.33 -15.07 -11.55
CA ARG A 535 7.69 -16.20 -10.85
C ARG A 535 7.78 -17.50 -11.64
N MET A 536 7.71 -17.40 -12.97
CA MET A 536 7.63 -18.54 -13.89
C MET A 536 8.92 -19.37 -13.92
N LYS A 537 8.81 -20.66 -14.24
CA LYS A 537 9.96 -21.43 -14.71
C LYS A 537 10.47 -20.82 -16.02
N THR A 538 11.79 -20.71 -16.18
CA THR A 538 12.41 -20.12 -17.39
C THR A 538 11.95 -20.83 -18.66
N ARG A 539 11.77 -22.16 -18.60
CA ARG A 539 11.23 -22.95 -19.71
C ARG A 539 9.84 -22.46 -20.13
N ASP A 540 8.95 -22.25 -19.17
CA ASP A 540 7.56 -21.92 -19.43
C ASP A 540 7.42 -20.44 -19.85
N LEU A 541 8.26 -19.56 -19.28
CA LEU A 541 8.43 -18.18 -19.75
C LEU A 541 8.85 -18.16 -21.22
N CYS A 542 9.94 -18.87 -21.58
CA CYS A 542 10.41 -18.92 -22.96
C CYS A 542 9.37 -19.54 -23.89
N GLY A 543 8.66 -20.59 -23.46
CA GLY A 543 7.58 -21.21 -24.21
C GLY A 543 6.46 -20.23 -24.55
N LEU A 544 5.96 -19.50 -23.55
CA LEU A 544 4.93 -18.48 -23.77
C LEU A 544 5.41 -17.38 -24.72
N LEU A 545 6.62 -16.87 -24.49
CA LEU A 545 7.19 -15.78 -25.27
C LEU A 545 7.39 -16.17 -26.74
N LEU A 546 7.93 -17.36 -27.00
CA LEU A 546 8.13 -17.88 -28.36
C LEU A 546 6.80 -18.19 -29.07
N SER A 547 5.84 -18.80 -28.36
CA SER A 547 4.50 -19.02 -28.91
C SER A 547 3.76 -17.72 -29.21
N SER A 548 3.89 -16.73 -28.34
CA SER A 548 3.32 -15.39 -28.56
C SER A 548 3.94 -14.73 -29.78
N ALA A 549 5.28 -14.74 -29.90
CA ALA A 549 5.98 -14.14 -31.03
C ALA A 549 5.66 -14.83 -32.38
N LEU A 550 5.55 -16.16 -32.39
CA LEU A 550 5.19 -16.89 -33.60
C LEU A 550 3.75 -16.60 -34.02
N LEU A 551 2.81 -16.67 -33.08
CA LEU A 551 1.40 -16.45 -33.40
C LEU A 551 1.14 -15.00 -33.79
N SER A 552 1.72 -14.02 -33.09
CA SER A 552 1.57 -12.61 -33.42
C SER A 552 2.07 -12.32 -34.84
N ALA A 553 3.22 -12.87 -35.22
CA ALA A 553 3.73 -12.70 -36.58
C ALA A 553 2.74 -13.22 -37.64
N VAL A 554 2.13 -14.39 -37.42
CA VAL A 554 1.14 -14.95 -38.37
C VAL A 554 -0.15 -14.12 -38.38
N VAL A 555 -0.68 -13.79 -37.20
CA VAL A 555 -1.95 -13.06 -37.04
C VAL A 555 -1.84 -11.68 -37.67
N GLU A 556 -0.80 -10.94 -37.33
CA GLU A 556 -0.62 -9.56 -37.77
C GLU A 556 -0.29 -9.50 -39.26
N HIS A 557 0.53 -10.43 -39.78
CA HIS A 557 0.78 -10.51 -41.21
C HIS A 557 -0.50 -10.77 -42.01
N THR A 558 -1.31 -11.73 -41.55
CA THR A 558 -2.51 -12.15 -42.28
C THR A 558 -3.58 -11.06 -42.25
N ASN A 559 -3.79 -10.42 -41.10
CA ASN A 559 -4.77 -9.35 -40.95
C ASN A 559 -4.36 -8.07 -41.69
N THR A 560 -3.07 -7.71 -41.68
CA THR A 560 -2.56 -6.55 -42.44
C THR A 560 -2.59 -6.79 -43.94
N SER A 561 -2.21 -8.00 -44.40
CA SER A 561 -2.26 -8.36 -45.82
C SER A 561 -3.69 -8.36 -46.38
N ALA A 562 -4.68 -8.77 -45.58
CA ALA A 562 -6.09 -8.74 -45.94
C ALA A 562 -6.74 -7.35 -45.77
N GLY A 563 -5.99 -6.33 -45.31
CA GLY A 563 -6.50 -4.97 -45.13
C GLY A 563 -7.53 -4.83 -44.00
N LEU A 564 -7.55 -5.77 -43.03
CA LEU A 564 -8.43 -5.69 -41.86
C LEU A 564 -7.90 -4.70 -40.82
N LEU A 565 -6.58 -4.54 -40.78
CA LEU A 565 -5.83 -3.67 -39.88
C LEU A 565 -4.70 -3.01 -40.67
N THR A 566 -4.48 -1.72 -40.46
CA THR A 566 -3.33 -1.00 -41.02
C THR A 566 -2.58 -0.31 -39.90
N TYR A 567 -1.27 -0.54 -39.82
CA TYR A 567 -0.40 0.15 -38.87
C TYR A 567 0.13 1.45 -39.46
N THR A 568 0.20 2.46 -38.61
CA THR A 568 0.85 3.73 -38.95
C THR A 568 2.36 3.55 -38.80
N GLY A 569 3.16 3.98 -39.78
CA GLY A 569 4.63 4.01 -39.69
C GLY A 569 5.38 2.82 -40.29
N SER A 570 4.87 1.59 -40.19
CA SER A 570 5.50 0.42 -40.81
C SER A 570 4.50 -0.39 -41.64
N ASP A 571 4.89 -0.76 -42.87
CA ASP A 571 4.04 -1.46 -43.86
C ASP A 571 3.76 -2.95 -43.52
N GLY A 572 3.93 -3.36 -42.26
CA GLY A 572 3.75 -4.75 -41.83
C GLY A 572 4.17 -5.03 -40.39
N ILE A 573 4.59 -6.26 -40.11
CA ILE A 573 5.00 -6.71 -38.77
C ILE A 573 6.27 -5.96 -38.32
N SER A 574 6.19 -5.27 -37.19
CA SER A 574 7.32 -4.58 -36.58
C SER A 574 7.82 -5.28 -35.32
N PRO A 575 9.07 -5.02 -34.88
CA PRO A 575 9.57 -5.51 -33.59
C PRO A 575 8.68 -5.07 -32.42
N TYR A 576 8.06 -3.88 -32.48
CA TYR A 576 7.15 -3.39 -31.46
C TYR A 576 5.91 -4.27 -31.35
N ILE A 577 5.28 -4.63 -32.47
CA ILE A 577 4.06 -5.45 -32.48
C ILE A 577 4.35 -6.83 -31.85
N VAL A 578 5.42 -7.48 -32.28
CA VAL A 578 5.78 -8.83 -31.81
C VAL A 578 6.14 -8.83 -30.32
N THR A 579 6.99 -7.90 -29.88
CA THR A 579 7.43 -7.83 -28.48
C THR A 579 6.37 -7.22 -27.56
N GLY A 580 5.48 -6.38 -28.10
CA GLY A 580 4.26 -5.92 -27.43
C GLY A 580 3.35 -7.09 -27.09
N TRP A 581 3.04 -7.95 -28.07
CA TRP A 581 2.27 -9.19 -27.86
C TRP A 581 2.90 -10.08 -26.78
N MET A 582 4.23 -10.22 -26.76
CA MET A 582 4.94 -10.98 -25.72
C MET A 582 4.70 -10.40 -24.32
N ILE A 583 4.76 -9.07 -24.16
CA ILE A 583 4.49 -8.38 -22.89
C ILE A 583 3.02 -8.55 -22.50
N PHE A 584 2.08 -8.31 -23.41
CA PHE A 584 0.65 -8.40 -23.12
C PHE A 584 0.21 -9.83 -22.78
N MET A 585 0.79 -10.85 -23.41
CA MET A 585 0.51 -12.25 -23.04
C MET A 585 0.97 -12.58 -21.61
N LEU A 586 2.08 -12.01 -21.13
CA LEU A 586 2.49 -12.13 -19.72
C LEU A 586 1.50 -11.43 -18.78
N VAL A 587 1.00 -10.25 -19.17
CA VAL A 587 0.00 -9.50 -18.40
C VAL A 587 -1.32 -10.26 -18.30
N ILE A 588 -1.83 -10.77 -19.43
CA ILE A 588 -3.05 -11.58 -19.49
C ILE A 588 -2.88 -12.82 -18.61
N LEU A 589 -1.76 -13.54 -18.73
CA LEU A 589 -1.47 -14.71 -17.91
C LEU A 589 -1.51 -14.40 -16.41
N GLN A 590 -0.89 -13.29 -15.99
CA GLN A 590 -0.80 -12.89 -14.60
C GLN A 590 -2.17 -12.51 -14.01
N PHE A 591 -3.00 -11.79 -14.76
CA PHE A 591 -4.35 -11.46 -14.32
C PHE A 591 -5.28 -12.68 -14.35
N ALA A 592 -5.15 -13.55 -15.36
CA ALA A 592 -5.95 -14.77 -15.46
C ALA A 592 -5.67 -15.71 -14.27
N ASP A 593 -4.40 -15.81 -13.86
CA ASP A 593 -4.01 -16.59 -12.69
C ASP A 593 -4.60 -16.06 -11.39
N LEU A 594 -4.53 -14.74 -11.19
CA LEU A 594 -5.09 -14.09 -10.01
C LEU A 594 -6.61 -14.29 -9.95
N LEU A 595 -7.29 -14.06 -11.07
CA LEU A 595 -8.75 -14.20 -11.17
C LEU A 595 -9.19 -15.65 -10.96
N ALA A 596 -8.47 -16.63 -11.51
CA ALA A 596 -8.78 -18.05 -11.32
C ALA A 596 -8.64 -18.48 -9.86
N LYS A 597 -7.60 -18.02 -9.16
CA LYS A 597 -7.41 -18.25 -7.71
C LYS A 597 -8.54 -17.66 -6.89
N TRP A 598 -9.08 -16.53 -7.32
CA TRP A 598 -10.17 -15.84 -6.64
C TRP A 598 -11.53 -16.49 -6.91
N LEU A 599 -11.79 -16.92 -8.15
CA LEU A 599 -13.05 -17.57 -8.55
C LEU A 599 -13.24 -18.96 -7.91
N LYS A 600 -12.15 -19.73 -7.79
CA LYS A 600 -12.18 -21.11 -7.29
C LYS A 600 -12.84 -21.27 -5.90
N PRO A 601 -12.48 -20.48 -4.86
CA PRO A 601 -13.12 -20.59 -3.54
C PRO A 601 -14.56 -20.06 -3.51
N ILE A 602 -14.95 -19.15 -4.41
CA ILE A 602 -16.33 -18.61 -4.46
C ILE A 602 -17.32 -19.70 -4.93
N GLY A 603 -16.87 -20.65 -5.75
CA GLY A 603 -17.66 -21.82 -6.12
C GLY A 603 -18.82 -21.55 -7.08
N ILE A 604 -18.85 -20.38 -7.75
CA ILE A 604 -19.91 -19.99 -8.71
C ILE A 604 -20.06 -21.04 -9.84
N PHE A 605 -18.96 -21.65 -10.26
CA PHE A 605 -18.95 -22.63 -11.35
C PHE A 605 -18.99 -24.09 -10.87
N ALA A 606 -19.28 -24.36 -9.59
CA ALA A 606 -19.26 -25.71 -9.03
C ALA A 606 -20.20 -26.69 -9.77
N LYS A 607 -21.35 -26.19 -10.27
CA LYS A 607 -22.32 -26.98 -11.05
C LYS A 607 -22.01 -27.06 -12.55
N LEU A 608 -21.02 -26.32 -13.04
CA LEU A 608 -20.68 -26.20 -14.46
C LEU A 608 -19.31 -26.83 -14.80
N GLN A 609 -18.75 -27.64 -13.91
CA GLN A 609 -17.42 -28.27 -14.11
C GLN A 609 -17.35 -29.21 -15.33
N SER A 610 -18.49 -29.71 -15.82
CA SER A 610 -18.54 -30.50 -17.06
C SER A 610 -18.52 -29.64 -18.33
N TRP A 611 -18.68 -28.31 -18.21
CA TRP A 611 -18.80 -27.35 -19.30
C TRP A 611 -17.52 -26.52 -19.47
N ASN A 612 -16.36 -27.15 -19.30
CA ASN A 612 -15.04 -26.48 -19.32
C ASN A 612 -14.79 -25.61 -20.57
N SER A 613 -15.20 -26.08 -21.74
CA SER A 613 -15.02 -25.38 -23.01
C SER A 613 -16.13 -24.38 -23.33
N LEU A 614 -17.16 -24.23 -22.49
CA LEU A 614 -18.26 -23.28 -22.72
C LEU A 614 -17.78 -21.84 -22.90
N PRO A 615 -16.84 -21.30 -22.10
CA PRO A 615 -16.34 -19.94 -22.29
C PRO A 615 -15.69 -19.74 -23.66
N PHE A 616 -14.89 -20.72 -24.09
CA PHE A 616 -14.26 -20.72 -25.42
C PHE A 616 -15.30 -20.81 -26.54
N ALA A 617 -16.25 -21.74 -26.44
CA ALA A 617 -17.28 -21.95 -27.45
C ALA A 617 -18.16 -20.70 -27.62
N LEU A 618 -18.55 -20.07 -26.52
CA LEU A 618 -19.32 -18.83 -26.54
C LEU A 618 -18.57 -17.72 -27.29
N VAL A 619 -17.28 -17.55 -27.00
CA VAL A 619 -16.45 -16.52 -27.64
C VAL A 619 -16.22 -16.79 -29.11
N ALA A 620 -15.96 -18.04 -29.51
CA ALA A 620 -15.79 -18.39 -30.92
C ALA A 620 -17.07 -18.10 -31.73
N VAL A 621 -18.25 -18.40 -31.16
CA VAL A 621 -19.55 -18.07 -31.77
C VAL A 621 -19.76 -16.57 -31.83
N LEU A 622 -19.55 -15.85 -30.72
CA LEU A 622 -19.70 -14.39 -30.67
C LEU A 622 -18.74 -13.71 -31.65
N PHE A 623 -17.48 -14.14 -31.71
CA PHE A 623 -16.50 -13.62 -32.66
C PHE A 623 -17.00 -13.75 -34.10
N ALA A 624 -17.45 -14.94 -34.51
CA ALA A 624 -17.98 -15.16 -35.85
C ALA A 624 -19.24 -14.32 -36.14
N LEU A 625 -20.15 -14.19 -35.16
CA LEU A 625 -21.34 -13.36 -35.28
C LEU A 625 -21.00 -11.87 -35.44
N PHE A 626 -20.07 -11.36 -34.64
CA PHE A 626 -19.63 -9.96 -34.73
C PHE A 626 -18.81 -9.69 -35.99
N MET A 627 -17.96 -10.62 -36.43
CA MET A 627 -17.28 -10.51 -37.74
C MET A 627 -18.26 -10.41 -38.91
N ALA A 628 -19.40 -11.11 -38.84
CA ALA A 628 -20.46 -11.00 -39.82
C ALA A 628 -21.26 -9.70 -39.68
N TRP A 629 -21.64 -9.32 -38.45
CA TRP A 629 -22.44 -8.13 -38.18
C TRP A 629 -21.69 -6.82 -38.49
N GLU A 630 -20.41 -6.75 -38.13
CA GLU A 630 -19.54 -5.59 -38.38
C GLU A 630 -19.05 -5.54 -39.83
N GLY A 631 -19.38 -6.55 -40.67
CA GLY A 631 -19.07 -6.55 -42.10
C GLY A 631 -17.68 -7.07 -42.48
N TYR A 632 -16.84 -7.45 -41.52
CA TYR A 632 -15.48 -7.97 -41.74
C TYR A 632 -15.45 -9.28 -42.55
N TRP A 633 -16.54 -10.06 -42.53
CA TRP A 633 -16.64 -11.31 -43.32
C TRP A 633 -16.52 -11.09 -44.83
N ALA A 634 -16.89 -9.89 -45.33
CA ALA A 634 -16.76 -9.56 -46.74
C ALA A 634 -15.30 -9.39 -47.19
N PHE A 635 -14.38 -9.15 -46.25
CA PHE A 635 -12.97 -8.89 -46.48
C PHE A 635 -12.05 -10.00 -45.91
N ALA A 636 -12.63 -10.97 -45.20
CA ALA A 636 -11.92 -12.11 -44.67
C ALA A 636 -11.53 -13.06 -45.82
N GLU A 637 -10.33 -12.84 -46.39
CA GLU A 637 -9.75 -13.75 -47.37
C GLU A 637 -9.63 -15.18 -46.81
N MET A 638 -9.47 -16.16 -47.70
CA MET A 638 -9.33 -17.57 -47.32
C MET A 638 -8.23 -17.78 -46.27
N ASN A 639 -7.14 -17.01 -46.33
CA ASN A 639 -6.05 -17.07 -45.37
C ASN A 639 -6.48 -16.64 -43.96
N VAL A 640 -7.30 -15.59 -43.84
CA VAL A 640 -7.87 -15.11 -42.57
C VAL A 640 -8.77 -16.18 -41.96
N ILE A 641 -9.63 -16.80 -42.77
CA ILE A 641 -10.54 -17.87 -42.33
C ILE A 641 -9.76 -19.08 -41.84
N ILE A 642 -8.76 -19.54 -42.61
CA ILE A 642 -7.91 -20.68 -42.25
C ILE A 642 -7.18 -20.40 -40.93
N MET A 643 -6.61 -19.20 -40.78
CA MET A 643 -5.89 -18.79 -39.57
C MET A 643 -6.78 -18.87 -38.33
N TYR A 644 -7.95 -18.21 -38.34
CA TYR A 644 -8.86 -18.24 -37.19
C TYR A 644 -9.46 -19.63 -36.93
N ALA A 645 -9.66 -20.45 -37.96
CA ALA A 645 -10.09 -21.84 -37.79
C ALA A 645 -9.01 -22.70 -37.09
N LEU A 646 -7.74 -22.54 -37.47
CA LEU A 646 -6.61 -23.22 -36.80
C LEU A 646 -6.46 -22.76 -35.36
N MET A 647 -6.57 -21.46 -35.10
CA MET A 647 -6.54 -20.90 -33.74
C MET A 647 -7.70 -21.39 -32.89
N ALA A 648 -8.90 -21.47 -33.46
CA ALA A 648 -10.06 -22.04 -32.78
C ALA A 648 -9.84 -23.54 -32.46
N ALA A 649 -9.24 -24.32 -33.36
CA ALA A 649 -8.89 -25.71 -33.09
C ALA A 649 -7.90 -25.84 -31.92
N LEU A 650 -6.83 -25.03 -31.92
CA LEU A 650 -5.85 -24.98 -30.81
C LEU A 650 -6.52 -24.60 -29.49
N GLY A 651 -7.35 -23.55 -29.50
CA GLY A 651 -8.07 -23.08 -28.33
C GLY A 651 -9.09 -24.08 -27.80
N PHE A 652 -9.76 -24.81 -28.68
CA PHE A 652 -10.67 -25.88 -28.28
C PHE A 652 -9.94 -27.04 -27.62
N ILE A 653 -8.81 -27.49 -28.19
CA ILE A 653 -7.98 -28.55 -27.60
C ILE A 653 -7.52 -28.13 -26.20
N TYR A 654 -7.02 -26.91 -26.06
CA TYR A 654 -6.55 -26.39 -24.78
C TYR A 654 -7.69 -26.25 -23.76
N SER A 655 -8.80 -25.60 -24.13
CA SER A 655 -9.89 -25.30 -23.19
C SER A 655 -10.54 -26.57 -22.62
N ARG A 656 -10.63 -27.66 -23.39
CA ARG A 656 -11.15 -28.95 -22.89
C ARG A 656 -10.32 -29.58 -21.78
N LYS A 657 -9.03 -29.25 -21.68
CA LYS A 657 -8.10 -29.83 -20.71
C LYS A 657 -8.06 -29.06 -19.38
N HIS A 658 -8.67 -27.88 -19.33
CA HIS A 658 -8.58 -26.96 -18.20
C HIS A 658 -9.94 -26.70 -17.56
N SER A 659 -9.94 -26.24 -16.31
CA SER A 659 -11.19 -25.99 -15.60
C SER A 659 -11.93 -24.77 -16.16
N ILE A 660 -13.25 -24.74 -15.95
CA ILE A 660 -14.08 -23.61 -16.34
C ILE A 660 -13.64 -22.29 -15.69
N GLU A 661 -13.13 -22.29 -14.45
CA GLU A 661 -12.60 -21.08 -13.80
C GLU A 661 -11.39 -20.53 -14.54
N TRP A 662 -10.49 -21.40 -14.99
CA TRP A 662 -9.31 -20.99 -15.77
C TRP A 662 -9.73 -20.43 -17.12
N ASN A 663 -10.62 -21.12 -17.85
CA ASN A 663 -11.10 -20.65 -19.15
C ASN A 663 -11.90 -19.34 -19.04
N MET A 664 -12.73 -19.18 -18.00
CA MET A 664 -13.42 -17.90 -17.73
C MET A 664 -12.45 -16.78 -17.39
N SER A 665 -11.38 -17.08 -16.65
CA SER A 665 -10.37 -16.09 -16.29
C SER A 665 -9.57 -15.64 -17.50
N LEU A 666 -9.15 -16.58 -18.37
CA LEU A 666 -8.52 -16.26 -19.64
C LEU A 666 -9.42 -15.41 -20.53
N LEU A 667 -10.70 -15.78 -20.67
CA LEU A 667 -11.68 -15.00 -21.42
C LEU A 667 -11.74 -13.55 -20.91
N ALA A 668 -12.09 -13.37 -19.64
CA ALA A 668 -12.34 -12.05 -19.07
C ALA A 668 -11.11 -11.15 -19.19
N THR A 669 -9.93 -11.70 -18.88
CA THR A 669 -8.68 -10.92 -18.89
C THR A 669 -8.20 -10.60 -20.30
N SER A 670 -8.33 -11.52 -21.25
CA SER A 670 -7.94 -11.27 -22.65
C SER A 670 -8.81 -10.18 -23.28
N VAL A 671 -10.13 -10.24 -23.07
CA VAL A 671 -11.08 -9.25 -23.58
C VAL A 671 -10.83 -7.87 -22.99
N VAL A 672 -10.62 -7.79 -21.67
CA VAL A 672 -10.40 -6.49 -20.99
C VAL A 672 -9.03 -5.92 -21.32
N VAL A 673 -7.95 -6.69 -21.17
CA VAL A 673 -6.59 -6.19 -21.41
C VAL A 673 -6.37 -5.90 -22.89
N GLY A 674 -6.77 -6.82 -23.76
CA GLY A 674 -6.69 -6.66 -25.21
C GLY A 674 -7.55 -5.50 -25.69
N GLY A 675 -8.84 -5.45 -25.30
CA GLY A 675 -9.73 -4.39 -25.73
C GLY A 675 -9.33 -2.99 -25.27
N VAL A 676 -8.79 -2.85 -24.06
CA VAL A 676 -8.24 -1.56 -23.60
C VAL A 676 -7.02 -1.17 -24.43
N MET A 677 -6.10 -2.10 -24.70
CA MET A 677 -4.92 -1.83 -25.52
C MET A 677 -5.31 -1.40 -26.94
N GLU A 678 -6.25 -2.12 -27.55
CA GLU A 678 -6.77 -1.83 -28.89
C GLU A 678 -7.43 -0.45 -28.97
N LEU A 679 -8.27 -0.12 -27.99
CA LEU A 679 -8.92 1.17 -27.92
C LEU A 679 -7.90 2.30 -27.79
N LEU A 680 -6.93 2.15 -26.89
CA LEU A 680 -5.94 3.19 -26.63
C LEU A 680 -4.99 3.39 -27.82
N GLY A 681 -4.58 2.30 -28.48
CA GLY A 681 -3.70 2.38 -29.65
C GLY A 681 -4.39 2.94 -30.88
N SER A 682 -5.65 2.56 -31.13
CA SER A 682 -6.44 3.15 -32.21
C SER A 682 -6.74 4.64 -31.96
N LEU A 683 -7.10 5.03 -30.74
CA LEU A 683 -7.28 6.45 -30.38
C LEU A 683 -5.98 7.25 -30.43
N ALA A 684 -4.83 6.61 -30.26
CA ALA A 684 -3.52 7.22 -30.47
C ALA A 684 -3.11 7.28 -31.95
N GLY A 685 -3.90 6.69 -32.85
CA GLY A 685 -3.62 6.65 -34.28
C GLY A 685 -2.47 5.73 -34.65
N PHE A 686 -2.13 4.74 -33.83
CA PHE A 686 -1.06 3.78 -34.12
C PHE A 686 -1.50 2.73 -35.15
N TRP A 687 -2.79 2.42 -35.19
CA TRP A 687 -3.39 1.60 -36.21
C TRP A 687 -4.84 2.00 -36.44
N THR A 688 -5.32 1.69 -37.63
CA THR A 688 -6.70 1.88 -38.05
C THR A 688 -7.27 0.56 -38.55
N TYR A 689 -8.54 0.32 -38.21
CA TYR A 689 -9.27 -0.83 -38.75
C TYR A 689 -9.91 -0.48 -40.08
N HIS A 690 -10.34 -1.51 -40.82
CA HIS A 690 -10.91 -1.36 -42.16
C HIS A 690 -12.00 -0.28 -42.26
N PHE A 691 -12.94 -0.26 -41.32
CA PHE A 691 -14.03 0.71 -41.29
C PHE A 691 -13.72 2.00 -40.50
N SER A 692 -12.46 2.20 -40.11
CA SER A 692 -11.99 3.39 -39.37
C SER A 692 -12.71 3.64 -38.03
N GLU A 693 -13.32 2.62 -37.45
CA GLU A 693 -13.87 2.68 -36.10
C GLU A 693 -12.77 2.67 -35.03
N PRO A 694 -13.01 3.23 -33.84
CA PRO A 694 -12.01 3.28 -32.77
C PRO A 694 -11.80 1.93 -32.06
N LEU A 695 -12.78 1.03 -32.11
CA LEU A 695 -12.69 -0.30 -31.52
C LEU A 695 -13.74 -1.23 -32.13
N THR A 696 -13.30 -2.37 -32.63
CA THR A 696 -14.15 -3.40 -33.22
C THR A 696 -14.40 -4.52 -32.22
N VAL A 697 -15.66 -4.93 -32.02
CA VAL A 697 -16.02 -5.99 -31.05
C VAL A 697 -15.41 -7.32 -31.45
N SER A 698 -15.43 -7.66 -32.74
CA SER A 698 -14.76 -8.87 -33.23
C SER A 698 -13.26 -8.88 -32.93
N ILE A 699 -12.56 -7.75 -33.02
CA ILE A 699 -11.12 -7.67 -32.70
C ILE A 699 -10.88 -7.82 -31.19
N VAL A 700 -11.72 -7.20 -30.36
CA VAL A 700 -11.68 -7.41 -28.90
C VAL A 700 -11.89 -8.88 -28.54
N LEU A 701 -12.84 -9.55 -29.18
CA LEU A 701 -13.09 -10.98 -28.98
C LEU A 701 -11.96 -11.85 -29.55
N SER A 702 -11.29 -11.39 -30.61
CA SER A 702 -10.14 -12.08 -31.21
C SER A 702 -9.00 -12.21 -30.20
N TRP A 703 -8.79 -11.26 -29.29
CA TRP A 703 -7.76 -11.36 -28.24
C TRP A 703 -7.92 -12.58 -27.35
N ALA A 704 -9.15 -13.01 -27.06
CA ALA A 704 -9.40 -14.24 -26.34
C ALA A 704 -9.01 -15.47 -27.19
N LEU A 705 -9.35 -15.48 -28.48
CA LEU A 705 -8.94 -16.55 -29.42
C LEU A 705 -7.41 -16.60 -29.59
N ASN A 706 -6.76 -15.45 -29.74
CA ASN A 706 -5.30 -15.27 -29.80
C ASN A 706 -4.67 -15.89 -28.55
N THR A 707 -5.17 -15.51 -27.37
CA THR A 707 -4.66 -16.01 -26.10
C THR A 707 -4.80 -17.53 -25.99
N TRP A 708 -5.97 -18.08 -26.28
CA TRP A 708 -6.17 -19.53 -26.27
C TRP A 708 -5.30 -20.26 -27.30
N ALA A 709 -5.06 -19.68 -28.46
CA ALA A 709 -4.17 -20.25 -29.47
C ALA A 709 -2.70 -20.21 -29.02
N VAL A 710 -2.22 -19.12 -28.42
CA VAL A 710 -0.87 -19.06 -27.81
C VAL A 710 -0.72 -20.14 -26.73
N HIS A 711 -1.72 -20.28 -25.86
CA HIS A 711 -1.72 -21.30 -24.81
C HIS A 711 -1.78 -22.71 -25.39
N GLY A 712 -2.59 -22.94 -26.43
CA GLY A 712 -2.67 -24.21 -27.15
C GLY A 712 -1.36 -24.58 -27.82
N LEU A 713 -0.69 -23.63 -28.48
CA LEU A 713 0.63 -23.85 -29.08
C LEU A 713 1.69 -24.16 -28.02
N THR A 714 1.65 -23.43 -26.90
CA THR A 714 2.54 -23.70 -25.75
C THR A 714 2.29 -25.10 -25.17
N TYR A 715 1.03 -25.51 -25.09
CA TYR A 715 0.62 -26.83 -24.64
C TYR A 715 1.13 -27.96 -25.55
N LEU A 716 1.15 -27.75 -26.87
CA LEU A 716 1.75 -28.71 -27.82
C LEU A 716 3.25 -28.91 -27.59
N MET A 717 3.95 -27.89 -27.09
CA MET A 717 5.35 -27.98 -26.64
C MET A 717 5.51 -28.65 -25.25
N ARG A 718 4.45 -29.28 -24.73
CA ARG A 718 4.40 -29.91 -23.39
C ARG A 718 4.63 -28.91 -22.25
N ILE A 719 4.23 -27.66 -22.45
CA ILE A 719 4.22 -26.61 -21.43
C ILE A 719 2.76 -26.30 -21.12
N ASP A 720 2.30 -26.77 -19.97
CA ASP A 720 0.94 -26.52 -19.51
C ASP A 720 0.90 -25.21 -18.71
N LEU A 721 0.44 -24.15 -19.37
CA LEU A 721 0.28 -22.85 -18.73
C LEU A 721 -0.97 -22.75 -17.85
N GLY A 722 -1.93 -23.66 -17.93
CA GLY A 722 -3.11 -23.65 -17.07
C GLY A 722 -2.91 -24.47 -15.79
N SER A 723 -1.93 -25.39 -15.78
CA SER A 723 -1.44 -26.02 -14.57
C SER A 723 -0.55 -25.08 -13.75
N HIS A 724 -1.20 -24.27 -12.93
CA HIS A 724 -0.55 -23.29 -12.07
C HIS A 724 0.62 -23.86 -11.24
N LYS A 725 0.46 -25.06 -10.66
CA LYS A 725 1.51 -25.69 -9.83
C LYS A 725 2.75 -26.07 -10.64
N ASP A 726 2.55 -26.46 -11.90
CA ASP A 726 3.63 -26.91 -12.77
C ASP A 726 4.36 -25.74 -13.43
N ARG A 727 3.67 -24.61 -13.64
CA ARG A 727 4.21 -23.39 -14.25
C ARG A 727 5.13 -22.57 -13.34
N TYR A 728 4.90 -22.65 -12.04
CA TYR A 728 5.54 -21.81 -11.02
C TYR A 728 6.33 -22.66 -10.02
N LEU A 729 7.13 -22.01 -9.17
CA LEU A 729 7.90 -22.70 -8.13
C LEU A 729 7.17 -22.78 -6.80
N TYR A 730 6.22 -23.71 -6.75
CA TYR A 730 5.55 -24.05 -5.50
C TYR A 730 6.37 -25.10 -4.70
N ARG A 731 6.21 -25.14 -3.37
CA ARG A 731 6.63 -26.31 -2.57
C ARG A 731 6.00 -27.57 -3.15
N SER A 732 6.78 -28.64 -3.35
CA SER A 732 6.18 -29.97 -3.47
C SER A 732 5.60 -30.29 -2.10
N LEU A 733 4.27 -30.35 -1.98
CA LEU A 733 3.65 -30.93 -0.80
C LEU A 733 4.11 -32.39 -0.76
N GLY A 734 5.06 -32.71 0.13
CA GLY A 734 5.24 -34.08 0.57
C GLY A 734 3.93 -34.54 1.21
N ASP A 735 3.52 -35.76 0.91
CA ASP A 735 2.37 -36.42 1.54
C ASP A 735 2.45 -36.23 3.07
N GLY A 736 1.51 -35.47 3.66
CA GLY A 736 1.50 -35.31 5.11
C GLY A 736 0.83 -34.08 5.73
N ILE A 737 0.29 -33.12 4.95
CA ILE A 737 -0.45 -32.01 5.54
C ILE A 737 -1.93 -32.13 5.17
N GLN A 738 -2.73 -32.54 6.15
CA GLN A 738 -4.19 -32.47 6.09
C GLN A 738 -4.62 -31.08 5.64
N LYS A 739 -5.67 -31.01 4.81
CA LYS A 739 -6.36 -29.77 4.42
C LYS A 739 -6.71 -28.97 5.68
N GLY A 740 -5.83 -28.06 6.08
CA GLY A 740 -6.14 -27.01 7.03
C GLY A 740 -7.09 -26.04 6.37
N ASP A 741 -8.21 -25.79 7.03
CA ASP A 741 -9.26 -24.89 6.59
C ASP A 741 -8.68 -23.54 6.15
N VAL A 742 -9.07 -23.11 4.95
CA VAL A 742 -8.87 -21.74 4.48
C VAL A 742 -9.65 -20.85 5.46
N PRO A 743 -9.01 -19.98 6.25
CA PRO A 743 -9.76 -19.04 7.06
C PRO A 743 -10.38 -18.01 6.10
N TRP A 744 -11.67 -17.75 6.30
CA TRP A 744 -12.36 -16.52 5.88
C TRP A 744 -12.90 -16.40 4.44
N PHE A 745 -14.13 -16.87 4.27
CA PHE A 745 -15.28 -15.96 4.06
C PHE A 745 -16.26 -16.21 5.21
N GLY A 746 -16.80 -15.14 5.80
CA GLY A 746 -17.72 -15.25 6.93
C GLY A 746 -18.81 -16.29 6.68
N LYS A 747 -18.88 -17.32 7.53
CA LYS A 747 -20.08 -18.16 7.65
C LYS A 747 -21.23 -17.20 7.95
N ARG A 748 -22.07 -16.91 6.95
CA ARG A 748 -23.41 -16.39 7.23
C ARG A 748 -24.09 -17.48 8.06
N HIS A 749 -24.24 -17.23 9.35
CA HIS A 749 -25.19 -17.96 10.15
C HIS A 749 -26.56 -17.77 9.50
N SER A 750 -27.08 -18.83 8.88
CA SER A 750 -28.49 -18.92 8.54
C SER A 750 -29.26 -18.98 9.86
N HIS A 751 -29.83 -17.86 10.27
CA HIS A 751 -30.88 -17.86 11.28
C HIS A 751 -32.13 -18.48 10.64
N HIS A 752 -32.53 -19.63 11.15
CA HIS A 752 -33.93 -20.00 11.26
C HIS A 752 -34.51 -19.36 12.51
#